data_AF-A0A7W8DP25-F1
#
_entry.id   AF-A0A7W8DP25-F1
#
_cell.length_a   1.000
_cell.length_b   1.000
_cell.length_c   1.000
_cell.angle_alpha   90.00
_cell.angle_beta   90.00
_cell.angle_gamma   90.00
#
_symmetry.space_group_name_H-M   'P 1'
#
loop_
_entity.id
_entity.type
_entity.pdbx_description
1 polymer ?
#
loop_
_entity_poly.entity_id
_entity_poly.type
_entity_poly.pdbx_seq_one_letter_code
_entity_poly.pdbx_strand_id
1 'polypeptide(L)'
;MKRFILLLPFVLTAPLAAQAASVAERFAGFDKNKDGLIAGEEMQAAPFLPKLDLNGDGSLTLEEAEKAVQLADRAKQRKVESPPVGKTGIAEFDNLDKNGDGLLTENEMPQKRWMRFLDQDNNGTVTLAEATEAMARLRRKGATPESPLPAIPADKDPELKEAPIVLKASDHGVGHLVADLALNDSTGHSHQLSERIHGQQGLIIAFFGATCPISGKLGPELARLEKVAQEQKVGMLLVCPVAVETQNDIQTFVTTHGLKSPVVHDQDGRLASALTATTTTEVFLLDAARTLIYRGAINDQYGLGYTKERPNKTYLRDALAAMLAHQAPAIAATTAPGCALDIKPATVVAQTAVTYHHQISRILQANCVECHRKDSIGPFSLETYEDVIENAAMIRKQVERGAMPPWFAASPPEGTHTPWINDSSLSPQDKKDLLTWLASDRPLGQVTDAPQPRSFPKEWAIGTPDAIIQLPKPIAIKAEGTMPYQFVTATTAFAEDRWVQGYEIMPTDRGVVHHVIVQVHPKGSNVRDRGEGTEGYWAAYVPGNAAHIWPTGFAKKLPAGAIVSFQIHYTPNGKKTEDQLRMGLVFAKEKPRYIVHTAAVAHPRLNIPAGAPDHLEVKEQTVPMDMNVMAYMAHMHVRGKAFKFEVTPPGGQSEVLLDIPRYDFNWQLRYDYAQPKFLPRGSQVKITAVFDNSEGNPANPDPTKNIRWGPQTQDEMMIGYFEYYTSNEDVAAR
;
A
#
# COMPACT_ATOMS: atom_id res chain seq x y z
N MET A 1 12.45 6.11 -23.67
CA MET A 1 12.57 5.22 -24.86
C MET A 1 13.84 4.38 -24.68
N LYS A 2 13.68 3.05 -24.69
CA LYS A 2 14.63 2.05 -24.19
C LYS A 2 15.85 1.85 -25.10
N ARG A 3 17.07 1.81 -24.54
CA ARG A 3 18.21 1.06 -25.08
C ARG A 3 19.07 0.50 -23.94
N PHE A 4 18.84 -0.76 -23.60
CA PHE A 4 19.86 -1.62 -22.98
C PHE A 4 20.03 -2.82 -23.92
N ILE A 5 21.17 -2.85 -24.62
CA ILE A 5 21.68 -4.03 -25.32
C ILE A 5 22.78 -4.58 -24.42
N LEU A 6 22.48 -5.70 -23.75
CA LEU A 6 23.48 -6.57 -23.13
C LEU A 6 23.50 -7.85 -23.97
N LEU A 7 24.46 -7.91 -24.90
CA LEU A 7 24.90 -9.13 -25.58
C LEU A 7 26.42 -9.20 -25.37
N LEU A 8 26.82 -9.78 -24.24
CA LEU A 8 28.14 -10.32 -23.96
C LEU A 8 27.91 -11.48 -22.98
N PRO A 9 28.29 -12.70 -23.36
CA PRO A 9 29.58 -13.19 -22.88
C PRO A 9 30.36 -13.83 -24.04
N PHE A 10 31.12 -13.02 -24.73
CA PHE A 10 32.37 -13.47 -25.34
C PHE A 10 33.41 -12.53 -24.76
N VAL A 11 34.25 -13.04 -23.86
CA VAL A 11 35.25 -12.35 -23.03
C VAL A 11 34.83 -12.29 -21.55
N LEU A 12 35.41 -13.19 -20.75
CA LEU A 12 36.16 -12.85 -19.53
C LEU A 12 36.96 -14.05 -19.00
N THR A 13 38.28 -13.85 -18.83
CA THR A 13 39.27 -14.48 -17.91
C THR A 13 39.42 -16.01 -17.91
N ALA A 14 40.55 -16.69 -18.15
CA ALA A 14 42.01 -16.46 -18.35
C ALA A 14 42.63 -17.81 -18.86
N PRO A 15 43.94 -18.01 -19.17
CA PRO A 15 45.07 -17.10 -19.44
C PRO A 15 45.53 -17.14 -20.92
N LEU A 16 46.56 -16.34 -21.25
CA LEU A 16 47.20 -16.24 -22.56
C LEU A 16 47.61 -17.62 -23.13
N ALA A 17 46.96 -18.03 -24.23
CA ALA A 17 47.54 -18.68 -25.42
C ALA A 17 46.47 -19.48 -26.19
N ALA A 18 45.63 -18.82 -26.99
CA ALA A 18 45.00 -19.43 -28.17
C ALA A 18 44.48 -18.32 -29.09
N GLN A 19 44.90 -18.36 -30.34
CA GLN A 19 44.53 -17.43 -31.42
C GLN A 19 43.02 -17.32 -31.62
N ALA A 20 42.57 -16.15 -32.09
CA ALA A 20 41.19 -15.92 -32.50
C ALA A 20 40.81 -16.88 -33.64
N ALA A 21 40.07 -17.95 -33.31
CA ALA A 21 39.53 -18.86 -34.30
C ALA A 21 38.62 -18.12 -35.29
N SER A 22 38.78 -18.40 -36.58
CA SER A 22 38.01 -17.85 -37.70
C SER A 22 36.52 -18.19 -37.60
N VAL A 23 35.66 -17.46 -38.32
CA VAL A 23 34.20 -17.71 -38.34
C VAL A 23 33.90 -19.15 -38.78
N ALA A 24 34.66 -19.68 -39.75
CA ALA A 24 34.55 -21.06 -40.21
C ALA A 24 34.89 -22.11 -39.13
N GLU A 25 35.93 -21.89 -38.34
CA GLU A 25 36.31 -22.82 -37.24
C GLU A 25 35.27 -22.84 -36.13
N ARG A 26 34.62 -21.70 -35.85
CA ARG A 26 33.54 -21.61 -34.86
C ARG A 26 32.26 -22.24 -35.39
N PHE A 27 31.94 -22.03 -36.67
CA PHE A 27 30.80 -22.65 -37.34
C PHE A 27 30.90 -24.18 -37.29
N ALA A 28 32.06 -24.74 -37.63
CA ALA A 28 32.32 -26.18 -37.54
C ALA A 28 32.23 -26.76 -36.12
N GLY A 29 32.32 -25.92 -35.08
CA GLY A 29 32.11 -26.33 -33.69
C GLY A 29 30.64 -26.49 -33.30
N PHE A 30 29.73 -25.87 -34.04
CA PHE A 30 28.28 -25.92 -33.81
C PHE A 30 27.55 -26.83 -34.82
N ASP A 31 28.09 -26.99 -36.03
CA ASP A 31 27.68 -28.00 -37.02
C ASP A 31 28.25 -29.38 -36.60
N LYS A 32 27.53 -30.05 -35.68
CA LYS A 32 27.96 -31.33 -35.09
C LYS A 32 27.74 -32.50 -36.05
N ASN A 33 26.69 -32.43 -36.87
CA ASN A 33 26.38 -33.47 -37.85
C ASN A 33 27.19 -33.33 -39.16
N LYS A 34 27.90 -32.20 -39.34
CA LYS A 34 28.78 -31.86 -40.48
C LYS A 34 28.04 -31.78 -41.80
N ASP A 35 26.78 -31.37 -41.78
CA ASP A 35 25.96 -31.21 -42.98
C ASP A 35 26.10 -29.83 -43.63
N GLY A 36 26.89 -28.93 -43.03
CA GLY A 36 27.14 -27.57 -43.52
C GLY A 36 26.08 -26.56 -43.09
N LEU A 37 25.12 -26.97 -42.25
CA LEU A 37 24.06 -26.16 -41.69
C LEU A 37 24.06 -26.28 -40.16
N ILE A 38 23.68 -25.22 -39.47
CA ILE A 38 23.34 -25.30 -38.04
C ILE A 38 21.82 -25.20 -37.97
N ALA A 39 21.14 -26.30 -37.64
CA ALA A 39 19.67 -26.36 -37.62
C ALA A 39 19.13 -27.22 -36.47
N GLY A 40 17.84 -27.09 -36.16
CA GLY A 40 17.18 -27.93 -35.15
C GLY A 40 17.81 -27.82 -33.75
N GLU A 41 18.29 -28.94 -33.20
CA GLU A 41 18.91 -28.99 -31.86
C GLU A 41 20.25 -28.22 -31.80
N GLU A 42 20.97 -28.11 -32.91
CA GLU A 42 22.24 -27.35 -32.98
C GLU A 42 21.99 -25.85 -32.85
N MET A 43 20.87 -25.37 -33.39
CA MET A 43 20.43 -23.98 -33.27
C MET A 43 20.10 -23.59 -31.82
N GLN A 44 19.75 -24.58 -30.97
CA GLN A 44 19.45 -24.37 -29.55
C GLN A 44 20.71 -24.42 -28.67
N ALA A 45 21.85 -24.82 -29.23
CA ALA A 45 23.10 -24.96 -28.48
C ALA A 45 23.62 -23.62 -27.91
N ALA A 46 23.22 -22.48 -28.50
CA ALA A 46 23.51 -21.17 -27.93
C ALA A 46 22.40 -20.12 -28.24
N PRO A 47 22.02 -19.26 -27.28
CA PRO A 47 20.92 -18.30 -27.44
C PRO A 47 21.12 -17.21 -28.50
N PHE A 48 22.33 -17.08 -29.06
CA PHE A 48 22.65 -16.08 -30.08
C PHE A 48 22.57 -16.62 -31.51
N LEU A 49 22.58 -17.95 -31.72
CA LEU A 49 22.56 -18.56 -33.05
C LEU A 49 21.30 -18.20 -33.86
N PRO A 50 20.07 -18.21 -33.29
CA PRO A 50 18.87 -17.79 -34.01
C PRO A 50 18.89 -16.31 -34.45
N LYS A 51 19.77 -15.48 -33.88
CA LYS A 51 19.90 -14.06 -34.24
C LYS A 51 20.84 -13.84 -35.43
N LEU A 52 21.54 -14.88 -35.87
CA LEU A 52 22.47 -14.85 -37.01
C LEU A 52 21.83 -15.39 -38.29
N ASP A 53 20.67 -16.04 -38.19
CA ASP A 53 19.82 -16.41 -39.33
C ASP A 53 19.21 -15.13 -39.92
N LEU A 54 19.79 -14.67 -41.03
CA LEU A 54 19.44 -13.41 -41.66
C LEU A 54 18.22 -13.51 -42.57
N ASN A 55 17.90 -14.71 -43.06
CA ASN A 55 16.80 -14.94 -43.98
C ASN A 55 15.54 -15.47 -43.27
N GLY A 56 15.67 -15.93 -42.01
CA GLY A 56 14.60 -16.39 -41.15
C GLY A 56 14.06 -17.77 -41.51
N ASP A 57 14.83 -18.59 -42.21
CA ASP A 57 14.41 -19.94 -42.66
C ASP A 57 14.58 -21.02 -41.59
N GLY A 58 15.17 -20.67 -40.44
CA GLY A 58 15.35 -21.57 -39.30
C GLY A 58 16.61 -22.44 -39.37
N SER A 59 17.48 -22.21 -40.36
CA SER A 59 18.80 -22.81 -40.50
C SER A 59 19.87 -21.71 -40.64
N LEU A 60 21.09 -21.98 -40.20
CA LEU A 60 22.19 -21.02 -40.32
C LEU A 60 23.28 -21.63 -41.19
N THR A 61 23.55 -20.97 -42.32
CA THR A 61 24.67 -21.31 -43.21
C THR A 61 25.95 -20.59 -42.80
N LEU A 62 27.10 -21.10 -43.22
CA LEU A 62 28.39 -20.42 -42.99
C LEU A 62 28.41 -19.03 -43.63
N GLU A 63 27.78 -18.86 -44.80
CA GLU A 63 27.71 -17.58 -45.51
C GLU A 63 26.88 -16.53 -44.74
N GLU A 64 25.81 -16.96 -44.08
CA GLU A 64 25.00 -16.11 -43.20
C GLU A 64 25.73 -15.74 -41.92
N ALA A 65 26.43 -16.69 -41.30
CA ALA A 65 27.27 -16.43 -40.15
C ALA A 65 28.37 -15.40 -40.47
N GLU A 66 29.02 -15.52 -41.63
CA GLU A 66 30.02 -14.55 -42.10
C GLU A 66 29.41 -13.18 -42.40
N LYS A 67 28.26 -13.13 -43.07
CA LYS A 67 27.52 -11.87 -43.32
C LYS A 67 27.07 -11.20 -42.02
N ALA A 68 26.62 -11.95 -41.03
CA ALA A 68 26.18 -11.42 -39.75
C ALA A 68 27.35 -10.80 -38.98
N VAL A 69 28.54 -11.41 -39.02
CA VAL A 69 29.77 -10.84 -38.46
C VAL A 69 30.19 -9.58 -39.23
N GLN A 70 30.15 -9.59 -40.56
CA GLN A 70 30.43 -8.39 -41.38
C GLN A 70 29.44 -7.25 -41.11
N LEU A 71 28.16 -7.56 -40.88
CA LEU A 71 27.14 -6.57 -40.51
C LEU A 71 27.39 -5.99 -39.11
N ALA A 72 27.82 -6.83 -38.16
CA ALA A 72 28.20 -6.39 -36.82
C ALA A 72 29.45 -5.51 -36.82
N ASP A 73 30.44 -5.83 -37.66
CA ASP A 73 31.64 -5.01 -37.85
C ASP A 73 31.34 -3.70 -38.58
N ARG A 74 30.45 -3.71 -39.59
CA ARG A 74 29.91 -2.49 -40.22
C ARG A 74 29.10 -1.64 -39.24
N ALA A 75 28.37 -2.25 -38.31
CA ALA A 75 27.64 -1.55 -37.25
C ALA A 75 28.59 -0.92 -36.20
N LYS A 76 29.76 -1.54 -35.96
CA LYS A 76 30.85 -0.93 -35.18
C LYS A 76 31.52 0.22 -35.91
N GLN A 77 31.75 0.12 -37.21
CA GLN A 77 32.32 1.19 -38.04
C GLN A 77 31.36 2.38 -38.19
N ARG A 78 30.03 2.16 -38.21
CA ARG A 78 29.00 3.21 -38.19
C ARG A 78 28.95 4.08 -36.92
N LYS A 79 29.79 3.82 -35.91
CA LYS A 79 29.94 4.68 -34.73
C LYS A 79 31.12 5.66 -34.81
N VAL A 80 31.90 5.62 -35.89
CA VAL A 80 32.99 6.58 -36.13
C VAL A 80 33.01 6.88 -37.63
N GLU A 81 32.14 7.77 -38.12
CA GLU A 81 32.32 8.47 -39.40
C GLU A 81 31.28 9.60 -39.55
N SER A 82 31.74 10.78 -39.98
CA SER A 82 30.94 11.99 -40.24
C SER A 82 29.94 11.79 -41.38
N PRO A 83 28.81 12.53 -41.43
CA PRO A 83 27.83 12.35 -42.50
C PRO A 83 28.35 12.86 -43.86
N PRO A 84 27.85 12.31 -44.99
CA PRO A 84 28.22 12.76 -46.32
C PRO A 84 27.67 14.17 -46.60
N VAL A 85 28.39 14.90 -47.46
CA VAL A 85 28.10 16.28 -47.85
C VAL A 85 26.65 16.42 -48.33
N GLY A 86 25.91 17.37 -47.73
CA GLY A 86 24.59 17.82 -48.18
C GLY A 86 23.37 17.23 -47.44
N LYS A 87 23.54 16.48 -46.35
CA LYS A 87 22.42 16.07 -45.47
C LYS A 87 22.77 16.22 -44.01
N THR A 88 21.83 16.79 -43.24
CA THR A 88 22.03 17.19 -41.85
C THR A 88 21.82 16.04 -40.86
N GLY A 89 21.26 14.91 -41.31
CA GLY A 89 21.03 13.71 -40.49
C GLY A 89 19.74 13.76 -39.66
N ILE A 90 18.93 14.81 -39.82
CA ILE A 90 17.62 14.97 -39.20
C ILE A 90 16.57 14.83 -40.31
N ALA A 91 15.90 13.67 -40.33
CA ALA A 91 15.01 13.27 -41.43
C ALA A 91 13.91 14.29 -41.77
N GLU A 92 13.43 15.04 -40.79
CA GLU A 92 12.39 16.06 -40.99
C GLU A 92 12.94 17.33 -41.66
N PHE A 93 14.20 17.69 -41.38
CA PHE A 93 14.90 18.81 -42.03
C PHE A 93 15.37 18.42 -43.43
N ASP A 94 15.98 17.23 -43.56
CA ASP A 94 16.45 16.67 -44.83
C ASP A 94 15.30 16.38 -45.83
N ASN A 95 14.06 16.23 -45.35
CA ASN A 95 12.87 16.09 -46.20
C ASN A 95 12.34 17.43 -46.74
N LEU A 96 12.67 18.54 -46.09
CA LEU A 96 12.26 19.89 -46.48
C LEU A 96 13.34 20.59 -47.30
N ASP A 97 14.61 20.28 -47.04
CA ASP A 97 15.77 20.73 -47.81
C ASP A 97 15.86 19.97 -49.14
N LYS A 98 15.03 20.40 -50.10
CA LYS A 98 14.89 19.72 -51.39
C LYS A 98 16.13 19.83 -52.26
N ASN A 99 16.89 20.91 -52.10
CA ASN A 99 18.07 21.18 -52.90
C ASN A 99 19.36 20.62 -52.25
N GLY A 100 19.32 20.25 -50.97
CA GLY A 100 20.40 19.59 -50.23
C GLY A 100 21.54 20.52 -49.83
N ASP A 101 21.29 21.82 -49.72
CA ASP A 101 22.30 22.84 -49.37
C ASP A 101 22.43 23.07 -47.85
N GLY A 102 21.62 22.40 -47.04
CA GLY A 102 21.62 22.49 -45.58
C GLY A 102 20.86 23.70 -45.03
N LEU A 103 20.14 24.44 -45.89
CA LEU A 103 19.35 25.62 -45.55
C LEU A 103 17.91 25.44 -46.06
N LEU A 104 16.94 25.95 -45.30
CA LEU A 104 15.55 26.00 -45.77
C LEU A 104 15.20 27.40 -46.22
N THR A 105 14.83 27.54 -47.49
CA THR A 105 14.33 28.80 -48.04
C THR A 105 12.79 28.86 -47.99
N GLU A 106 12.21 30.06 -48.18
CA GLU A 106 10.75 30.26 -48.13
C GLU A 106 9.98 29.36 -49.12
N ASN A 107 10.62 28.95 -50.24
CA ASN A 107 10.01 28.10 -51.27
C ASN A 107 10.02 26.60 -50.92
N GLU A 108 10.84 26.21 -49.94
CA GLU A 108 10.99 24.84 -49.46
C GLU A 108 10.08 24.56 -48.25
N MET A 109 9.49 25.61 -47.67
CA MET A 109 8.62 25.50 -46.50
C MET A 109 7.13 25.35 -46.84
N PRO A 110 6.38 24.47 -46.15
CA PRO A 110 4.96 24.22 -46.41
C PRO A 110 4.03 25.38 -46.02
N GLN A 111 4.46 26.32 -45.17
CA GLN A 111 3.71 27.53 -44.81
C GLN A 111 4.64 28.73 -44.57
N LYS A 112 4.49 29.81 -45.35
CA LYS A 112 5.31 31.03 -45.26
C LYS A 112 5.39 31.68 -43.87
N ARG A 113 4.37 31.46 -43.02
CA ARG A 113 4.33 32.00 -41.64
C ARG A 113 5.37 31.37 -40.72
N TRP A 114 5.81 30.15 -41.01
CA TRP A 114 6.82 29.43 -40.21
C TRP A 114 8.21 30.03 -40.39
N MET A 115 8.48 30.65 -41.54
CA MET A 115 9.75 31.29 -41.84
C MET A 115 10.07 32.38 -40.82
N ARG A 116 9.11 33.27 -40.51
CA ARG A 116 9.22 34.29 -39.45
C ARG A 116 9.43 33.74 -38.03
N PHE A 117 9.15 32.45 -37.81
CA PHE A 117 9.27 31.82 -36.51
C PHE A 117 10.59 31.07 -36.34
N LEU A 118 11.11 30.53 -37.44
CA LEU A 118 12.30 29.67 -37.46
C LEU A 118 13.57 30.42 -37.88
N ASP A 119 13.46 31.46 -38.72
CA ASP A 119 14.56 32.35 -39.13
C ASP A 119 14.84 33.36 -38.00
N GLN A 120 15.88 33.12 -37.21
CA GLN A 120 16.11 33.88 -35.98
C GLN A 120 16.95 35.12 -36.22
N ASP A 121 17.86 35.05 -37.19
CA ASP A 121 18.69 36.18 -37.60
C ASP A 121 18.05 37.00 -38.74
N ASN A 122 16.90 36.54 -39.25
CA ASN A 122 16.05 37.20 -40.24
C ASN A 122 16.77 37.37 -41.59
N ASN A 123 17.68 36.44 -41.91
CA ASN A 123 18.52 36.48 -43.10
C ASN A 123 17.83 35.90 -44.35
N GLY A 124 16.63 35.33 -44.22
CA GLY A 124 15.83 34.79 -45.30
C GLY A 124 16.05 33.30 -45.57
N THR A 125 16.86 32.60 -44.76
CA THR A 125 17.11 31.16 -44.81
C THR A 125 17.14 30.58 -43.38
N VAL A 126 16.66 29.36 -43.17
CA VAL A 126 16.69 28.71 -41.85
C VAL A 126 17.73 27.62 -41.84
N THR A 127 18.69 27.75 -40.94
CA THR A 127 19.67 26.71 -40.65
C THR A 127 19.09 25.62 -39.74
N LEU A 128 19.69 24.42 -39.75
CA LEU A 128 19.32 23.35 -38.82
C LEU A 128 19.43 23.80 -37.35
N ALA A 129 20.43 24.63 -37.03
CA ALA A 129 20.64 25.15 -35.70
C ALA A 129 19.46 26.04 -35.25
N GLU A 130 19.00 26.94 -36.11
CA GLU A 130 17.87 27.82 -35.80
C GLU A 130 16.56 27.05 -35.68
N ALA A 131 16.33 26.06 -36.55
CA ALA A 131 15.17 25.18 -36.48
C ALA A 131 15.15 24.38 -35.16
N THR A 132 16.30 23.85 -34.76
CA THR A 132 16.47 23.07 -33.52
C THR A 132 16.28 23.96 -32.29
N GLU A 133 16.85 25.16 -32.29
CA GLU A 133 16.74 26.14 -31.20
C GLU A 133 15.29 26.65 -31.05
N ALA A 134 14.61 26.93 -32.16
CA ALA A 134 13.21 27.37 -32.16
C ALA A 134 12.26 26.27 -31.64
N MET A 135 12.48 25.02 -32.03
CA MET A 135 11.75 23.85 -31.52
C MET A 135 12.05 23.57 -30.05
N ALA A 136 13.31 23.73 -29.61
CA ALA A 136 13.67 23.67 -28.19
C ALA A 136 13.02 24.80 -27.39
N ARG A 137 12.84 25.98 -27.98
CA ARG A 137 12.16 27.13 -27.36
C ARG A 137 10.64 26.91 -27.26
N LEU A 138 10.00 26.24 -28.22
CA LEU A 138 8.60 25.80 -28.12
C LEU A 138 8.42 24.76 -27.01
N ARG A 139 9.34 23.80 -26.90
CA ARG A 139 9.37 22.82 -25.80
C ARG A 139 9.57 23.51 -24.44
N ARG A 140 10.43 24.52 -24.36
CA ARG A 140 10.65 25.34 -23.14
C ARG A 140 9.45 26.26 -22.82
N LYS A 141 8.73 26.78 -23.82
CA LYS A 141 7.51 27.59 -23.62
C LYS A 141 6.26 26.76 -23.26
N GLY A 142 6.26 25.47 -23.58
CA GLY A 142 5.22 24.51 -23.18
C GLY A 142 5.54 23.74 -21.89
N ALA A 143 6.76 23.85 -21.37
CA ALA A 143 7.15 23.27 -20.09
C ALA A 143 6.88 24.27 -18.97
N THR A 144 5.84 24.02 -18.18
CA THR A 144 5.84 24.46 -16.79
C THR A 144 7.13 23.97 -16.13
N PRO A 145 7.76 24.73 -15.21
CA PRO A 145 8.89 24.20 -14.44
C PRO A 145 8.50 22.84 -13.87
N GLU A 146 9.32 21.81 -14.12
CA GLU A 146 9.12 20.46 -13.60
C GLU A 146 8.99 20.57 -12.09
N SER A 147 7.75 20.50 -11.61
CA SER A 147 7.47 20.37 -10.20
C SER A 147 8.03 19.02 -9.77
N PRO A 148 8.78 18.95 -8.66
CA PRO A 148 9.34 17.69 -8.21
C PRO A 148 8.22 16.67 -8.08
N LEU A 149 8.44 15.50 -8.70
CA LEU A 149 7.60 14.32 -8.53
C LEU A 149 7.31 14.11 -7.04
N PRO A 150 6.14 13.58 -6.66
CA PRO A 150 5.92 13.18 -5.27
C PRO A 150 7.13 12.39 -4.80
N ALA A 151 7.68 12.76 -3.64
CA ALA A 151 8.87 12.11 -3.13
C ALA A 151 8.53 10.63 -2.90
N ILE A 152 9.00 9.75 -3.80
CA ILE A 152 8.94 8.32 -3.54
C ILE A 152 9.88 8.12 -2.34
N PRO A 153 9.39 7.60 -1.20
CA PRO A 153 10.28 7.30 -0.08
C PRO A 153 11.46 6.50 -0.60
N ALA A 154 12.67 6.89 -0.20
CA ALA A 154 13.85 6.12 -0.57
C ALA A 154 13.73 4.70 0.00
N ASP A 155 14.32 3.70 -0.67
CA ASP A 155 14.36 2.27 -0.25
C ASP A 155 14.85 2.02 1.20
N LYS A 156 15.28 3.07 1.91
CA LYS A 156 15.74 3.01 3.31
C LYS A 156 14.62 3.12 4.33
N ASP A 157 13.44 3.64 3.97
CA ASP A 157 12.31 3.70 4.90
C ASP A 157 11.55 2.36 4.87
N PRO A 158 11.22 1.77 6.03
CA PRO A 158 10.50 0.50 6.05
C PRO A 158 9.12 0.64 5.39
N GLU A 159 8.75 -0.33 4.56
CA GLU A 159 7.44 -0.36 3.92
C GLU A 159 6.29 -0.42 4.95
N LEU A 160 5.17 0.26 4.65
CA LEU A 160 3.95 0.18 5.46
C LEU A 160 3.30 -1.20 5.40
N LYS A 161 3.60 -1.95 4.33
CA LYS A 161 3.16 -3.32 4.08
C LYS A 161 4.29 -4.29 4.40
N GLU A 162 3.98 -5.41 5.04
CA GLU A 162 4.97 -6.47 5.34
C GLU A 162 4.37 -7.84 5.06
N ALA A 163 4.93 -8.52 4.07
CA ALA A 163 4.59 -9.90 3.71
C ALA A 163 5.59 -10.90 4.31
N PRO A 164 5.24 -12.21 4.35
CA PRO A 164 6.21 -13.25 4.68
C PRO A 164 7.42 -13.21 3.75
N ILE A 165 8.62 -13.18 4.34
CA ILE A 165 9.91 -13.18 3.64
C ILE A 165 10.56 -14.54 3.83
N VAL A 166 11.10 -15.13 2.76
CA VAL A 166 11.83 -16.40 2.84
C VAL A 166 13.15 -16.21 3.58
N LEU A 167 13.42 -17.10 4.54
CA LEU A 167 14.60 -17.07 5.39
C LEU A 167 15.54 -18.23 5.06
N LYS A 168 16.81 -18.08 5.42
CA LYS A 168 17.78 -19.17 5.34
C LYS A 168 17.51 -20.17 6.47
N ALA A 169 16.86 -21.28 6.14
CA ALA A 169 16.30 -22.23 7.09
C ALA A 169 17.28 -22.73 8.18
N SER A 170 18.53 -22.99 7.82
CA SER A 170 19.58 -23.44 8.76
C SER A 170 19.85 -22.45 9.88
N ASP A 171 19.72 -21.15 9.61
CA ASP A 171 20.03 -20.09 10.56
C ASP A 171 18.88 -19.89 11.58
N HIS A 172 17.74 -20.53 11.32
CA HIS A 172 16.54 -20.47 12.13
C HIS A 172 16.13 -21.83 12.71
N GLY A 173 17.08 -22.78 12.78
CA GLY A 173 16.93 -24.05 13.51
C GLY A 173 16.26 -25.19 12.73
N VAL A 174 15.92 -25.00 11.46
CA VAL A 174 15.36 -26.09 10.64
C VAL A 174 16.41 -27.20 10.47
N GLY A 175 15.99 -28.44 10.67
CA GLY A 175 16.84 -29.64 10.70
C GLY A 175 17.40 -29.96 12.09
N HIS A 176 17.19 -29.10 13.09
CA HIS A 176 17.62 -29.37 14.46
C HIS A 176 16.53 -30.09 15.27
N LEU A 177 16.98 -30.91 16.22
CA LEU A 177 16.10 -31.54 17.20
C LEU A 177 15.56 -30.48 18.17
N VAL A 178 14.25 -30.38 18.28
CA VAL A 178 13.57 -29.56 19.29
C VAL A 178 13.59 -30.28 20.63
N ALA A 179 13.99 -29.54 21.67
CA ALA A 179 14.03 -30.05 23.03
C ALA A 179 12.65 -30.59 23.47
N ASP A 180 12.66 -31.59 24.34
CA ASP A 180 11.41 -32.14 24.88
C ASP A 180 10.89 -31.25 26.02
N LEU A 181 10.18 -30.19 25.62
CA LEU A 181 9.70 -29.13 26.51
C LEU A 181 8.46 -29.59 27.28
N ALA A 182 8.36 -29.14 28.54
CA ALA A 182 7.15 -29.30 29.33
C ALA A 182 6.07 -28.31 28.85
N LEU A 183 4.87 -28.83 28.63
CA LEU A 183 3.67 -28.12 28.21
C LEU A 183 2.69 -28.12 29.38
N ASN A 184 2.43 -26.94 29.96
CA ASN A 184 1.42 -26.81 30.99
C ASN A 184 0.08 -26.49 30.33
N ASP A 185 -0.90 -27.35 30.52
CA ASP A 185 -2.25 -27.05 30.06
C ASP A 185 -2.98 -26.09 31.01
N SER A 186 -4.11 -25.56 30.55
CA SER A 186 -4.95 -24.63 31.33
C SER A 186 -5.60 -25.27 32.58
N THR A 187 -5.42 -26.57 32.81
CA THR A 187 -5.89 -27.30 33.99
C THR A 187 -4.78 -27.61 34.99
N GLY A 188 -3.53 -27.22 34.69
CA GLY A 188 -2.37 -27.43 35.54
C GLY A 188 -1.68 -28.78 35.36
N HIS A 189 -2.07 -29.59 34.36
CA HIS A 189 -1.34 -30.81 34.02
C HIS A 189 -0.16 -30.49 33.11
N SER A 190 0.99 -31.07 33.44
CA SER A 190 2.20 -30.94 32.63
C SER A 190 2.38 -32.16 31.73
N HIS A 191 2.54 -31.92 30.44
CA HIS A 191 2.78 -32.93 29.41
C HIS A 191 4.09 -32.65 28.70
N GLN A 192 4.83 -33.67 28.31
CA GLN A 192 5.99 -33.47 27.45
C GLN A 192 5.59 -33.22 25.99
N LEU A 193 6.36 -32.40 25.27
CA LEU A 193 6.15 -32.16 23.84
C LEU A 193 6.13 -33.48 23.05
N SER A 194 7.01 -34.42 23.41
CA SER A 194 7.11 -35.75 22.83
C SER A 194 5.81 -36.57 22.95
N GLU A 195 5.05 -36.41 24.02
CA GLU A 195 3.75 -37.08 24.20
C GLU A 195 2.72 -36.63 23.17
N ARG A 196 2.82 -35.39 22.67
CA ARG A 196 1.93 -34.86 21.62
C ARG A 196 2.30 -35.36 20.22
N ILE A 197 3.52 -35.87 20.03
CA ILE A 197 3.99 -36.45 18.76
C ILE A 197 3.81 -37.96 18.73
N HIS A 198 3.84 -38.61 19.89
CA HIS A 198 3.79 -40.07 19.99
C HIS A 198 2.57 -40.66 19.25
N GLY A 199 2.83 -41.55 18.28
CA GLY A 199 1.80 -42.18 17.44
C GLY A 199 1.30 -41.32 16.26
N GLN A 200 1.85 -40.12 16.06
CA GLN A 200 1.61 -39.24 14.92
C GLN A 200 2.82 -39.27 13.95
N GLN A 201 2.60 -38.84 12.71
CA GLN A 201 3.66 -38.64 11.70
C GLN A 201 4.48 -37.35 11.95
N GLY A 202 3.96 -36.46 12.79
CA GLY A 202 4.59 -35.19 13.16
C GLY A 202 3.65 -34.35 14.03
N LEU A 203 4.05 -33.10 14.29
CA LEU A 203 3.29 -32.15 15.09
C LEU A 203 3.40 -30.74 14.52
N ILE A 204 2.27 -30.08 14.35
CA ILE A 204 2.19 -28.64 14.08
C ILE A 204 2.03 -27.91 15.41
N ILE A 205 2.96 -27.02 15.73
CA ILE A 205 2.82 -26.06 16.83
C ILE A 205 2.44 -24.72 16.20
N ALA A 206 1.21 -24.27 16.42
CA ALA A 206 0.70 -23.03 15.85
C ALA A 206 0.50 -21.97 16.94
N PHE A 207 1.24 -20.87 16.83
CA PHE A 207 1.06 -19.75 17.73
C PHE A 207 -0.17 -18.95 17.30
N PHE A 208 -0.87 -18.38 18.29
CA PHE A 208 -1.93 -17.39 18.08
C PHE A 208 -1.92 -16.39 19.24
N GLY A 209 -2.29 -15.14 18.99
CA GLY A 209 -2.71 -14.21 20.05
C GLY A 209 -4.23 -14.10 20.03
N ALA A 210 -4.89 -14.31 21.16
CA ALA A 210 -6.35 -14.26 21.27
C ALA A 210 -6.94 -12.89 20.87
N THR A 211 -6.18 -11.82 21.07
CA THR A 211 -6.53 -10.43 20.74
C THR A 211 -5.81 -9.92 19.48
N CYS A 212 -4.88 -10.69 18.92
CA CYS A 212 -4.14 -10.31 17.72
C CYS A 212 -5.07 -10.30 16.48
N PRO A 213 -5.20 -9.18 15.75
CA PRO A 213 -6.07 -9.11 14.58
C PRO A 213 -5.70 -10.07 13.46
N ILE A 214 -4.41 -10.33 13.26
CA ILE A 214 -3.96 -11.26 12.22
C ILE A 214 -4.22 -12.71 12.65
N SER A 215 -4.06 -13.02 13.94
CA SER A 215 -4.46 -14.33 14.47
C SER A 215 -5.95 -14.57 14.27
N GLY A 216 -6.79 -13.58 14.54
CA GLY A 216 -8.24 -13.64 14.26
C GLY A 216 -8.54 -13.92 12.79
N LYS A 217 -7.90 -13.18 11.87
CA LYS A 217 -8.02 -13.41 10.41
C LYS A 217 -7.56 -14.80 9.98
N LEU A 218 -6.52 -15.35 10.61
CA LEU A 218 -5.98 -16.69 10.33
C LEU A 218 -6.76 -17.81 11.04
N GLY A 219 -7.62 -17.51 12.03
CA GLY A 219 -8.38 -18.49 12.80
C GLY A 219 -9.15 -19.51 11.95
N PRO A 220 -9.89 -19.10 10.91
CA PRO A 220 -10.54 -20.04 9.99
C PRO A 220 -9.56 -20.94 9.22
N GLU A 221 -8.37 -20.46 8.88
CA GLU A 221 -7.34 -21.28 8.25
C GLU A 221 -6.72 -22.28 9.24
N LEU A 222 -6.51 -21.89 10.50
CA LEU A 222 -6.13 -22.80 11.57
C LEU A 222 -7.14 -23.95 11.71
N ALA A 223 -8.45 -23.64 11.67
CA ALA A 223 -9.50 -24.66 11.72
C ALA A 223 -9.51 -25.60 10.50
N ARG A 224 -9.13 -25.11 9.31
CA ARG A 224 -8.92 -25.98 8.14
C ARG A 224 -7.65 -26.82 8.25
N LEU A 225 -6.58 -26.26 8.78
CA LEU A 225 -5.31 -26.98 9.02
C LEU A 225 -5.47 -28.10 10.03
N GLU A 226 -6.22 -27.87 11.12
CA GLU A 226 -6.51 -28.89 12.13
C GLU A 226 -7.15 -30.14 11.52
N LYS A 227 -8.13 -29.96 10.63
CA LYS A 227 -8.79 -31.08 9.92
C LYS A 227 -7.81 -31.84 9.04
N VAL A 228 -6.99 -31.12 8.26
CA VAL A 228 -5.98 -31.75 7.38
C VAL A 228 -4.93 -32.48 8.20
N ALA A 229 -4.44 -31.90 9.29
CA ALA A 229 -3.48 -32.53 10.18
C ALA A 229 -4.06 -33.83 10.77
N GLN A 230 -5.31 -33.79 11.25
CA GLN A 230 -5.99 -34.97 11.78
C GLN A 230 -6.13 -36.09 10.73
N GLU A 231 -6.56 -35.77 9.50
CA GLU A 231 -6.69 -36.73 8.40
C GLU A 231 -5.35 -37.38 8.03
N GLN A 232 -4.26 -36.62 8.16
CA GLN A 232 -2.89 -37.07 7.88
C GLN A 232 -2.17 -37.67 9.10
N LYS A 233 -2.87 -37.89 10.23
CA LYS A 233 -2.24 -38.36 11.49
C LYS A 233 -1.05 -37.49 11.91
N VAL A 234 -1.22 -36.18 11.83
CA VAL A 234 -0.28 -35.17 12.33
C VAL A 234 -0.96 -34.45 13.48
N GLY A 235 -0.28 -34.36 14.63
CA GLY A 235 -0.79 -33.65 15.79
C GLY A 235 -0.84 -32.14 15.51
N MET A 236 -1.70 -31.42 16.23
CA MET A 236 -1.70 -29.96 16.24
C MET A 236 -1.80 -29.47 17.68
N LEU A 237 -0.96 -28.49 18.04
CA LEU A 237 -0.92 -27.82 19.33
C LEU A 237 -1.04 -26.31 19.11
N LEU A 238 -1.99 -25.69 19.79
CA LEU A 238 -2.17 -24.24 19.79
C LEU A 238 -1.41 -23.63 20.97
N VAL A 239 -0.68 -22.55 20.71
CA VAL A 239 0.13 -21.87 21.73
C VAL A 239 -0.25 -20.40 21.78
N CYS A 240 -0.70 -19.94 22.93
CA CYS A 240 -0.88 -18.53 23.23
C CYS A 240 0.37 -18.01 23.94
N PRO A 241 1.25 -17.22 23.28
CA PRO A 241 2.50 -16.73 23.88
C PRO A 241 2.32 -15.42 24.65
N VAL A 242 1.12 -14.81 24.61
CA VAL A 242 0.87 -13.51 25.24
C VAL A 242 0.45 -13.73 26.69
N ALA A 243 1.33 -13.38 27.64
CA ALA A 243 1.18 -13.76 29.04
C ALA A 243 -0.06 -13.19 29.74
N VAL A 244 -0.51 -12.00 29.33
CA VAL A 244 -1.62 -11.27 29.96
C VAL A 244 -3.00 -11.63 29.39
N GLU A 245 -3.06 -12.28 28.21
CA GLU A 245 -4.33 -12.74 27.64
C GLU A 245 -4.97 -13.76 28.58
N THR A 246 -6.23 -13.54 28.94
CA THR A 246 -6.88 -14.36 29.95
C THR A 246 -7.34 -15.70 29.38
N GLN A 247 -7.62 -16.66 30.26
CA GLN A 247 -8.26 -17.92 29.85
C GLN A 247 -9.58 -17.68 29.07
N ASN A 248 -10.30 -16.60 29.40
CA ASN A 248 -11.52 -16.22 28.70
C ASN A 248 -11.24 -15.74 27.27
N ASP A 249 -10.18 -14.97 27.07
CA ASP A 249 -9.80 -14.48 25.72
C ASP A 249 -9.40 -15.67 24.84
N ILE A 250 -8.56 -16.55 25.38
CA ILE A 250 -8.13 -17.79 24.73
C ILE A 250 -9.34 -18.67 24.37
N GLN A 251 -10.25 -18.91 25.33
CA GLN A 251 -11.44 -19.73 25.08
C GLN A 251 -12.37 -19.09 24.06
N THR A 252 -12.48 -17.76 24.06
CA THR A 252 -13.28 -17.01 23.08
C THR A 252 -12.71 -17.20 21.68
N PHE A 253 -11.39 -17.09 21.50
CA PHE A 253 -10.73 -17.34 20.21
C PHE A 253 -11.00 -18.77 19.72
N VAL A 254 -10.74 -19.77 20.56
CA VAL A 254 -10.92 -21.20 20.26
C VAL A 254 -12.37 -21.48 19.84
N THR A 255 -13.33 -20.98 20.62
CA THR A 255 -14.77 -21.20 20.38
C THR A 255 -15.23 -20.49 19.11
N THR A 256 -14.77 -19.26 18.87
CA THR A 256 -15.12 -18.46 17.68
C THR A 256 -14.73 -19.16 16.39
N HIS A 257 -13.56 -19.80 16.37
CA HIS A 257 -13.03 -20.48 15.19
C HIS A 257 -13.32 -21.98 15.16
N GLY A 258 -13.93 -22.53 16.20
CA GLY A 258 -14.29 -23.95 16.29
C GLY A 258 -13.08 -24.89 16.36
N LEU A 259 -11.99 -24.42 16.99
CA LEU A 259 -10.76 -25.18 17.17
C LEU A 259 -10.91 -26.23 18.27
N LYS A 260 -10.31 -27.40 18.09
CA LYS A 260 -10.40 -28.55 19.01
C LYS A 260 -9.06 -29.04 19.52
N SER A 261 -7.97 -28.56 18.92
CA SER A 261 -6.60 -28.88 19.29
C SER A 261 -6.33 -28.48 20.74
N PRO A 262 -5.47 -29.23 21.45
CA PRO A 262 -4.97 -28.80 22.76
C PRO A 262 -4.37 -27.39 22.70
N VAL A 263 -4.59 -26.62 23.77
CA VAL A 263 -4.13 -25.24 23.89
C VAL A 263 -3.19 -25.12 25.08
N VAL A 264 -2.07 -24.43 24.89
CA VAL A 264 -1.10 -24.08 25.93
C VAL A 264 -1.01 -22.57 26.03
N HIS A 265 -1.05 -22.04 27.26
CA HIS A 265 -0.76 -20.64 27.55
C HIS A 265 0.69 -20.52 28.02
N ASP A 266 1.57 -20.06 27.14
CA ASP A 266 3.02 -19.94 27.38
C ASP A 266 3.35 -18.65 28.15
N GLN A 267 2.79 -18.51 29.36
CA GLN A 267 2.88 -17.28 30.17
C GLN A 267 4.31 -16.91 30.57
N ASP A 268 5.18 -17.89 30.74
CA ASP A 268 6.59 -17.68 31.09
C ASP A 268 7.49 -17.59 29.85
N GLY A 269 6.91 -17.69 28.65
CA GLY A 269 7.60 -17.55 27.37
C GLY A 269 8.61 -18.65 27.10
N ARG A 270 8.57 -19.79 27.80
CA ARG A 270 9.56 -20.87 27.64
C ARG A 270 9.49 -21.49 26.26
N LEU A 271 8.28 -21.77 25.77
CA LEU A 271 8.08 -22.40 24.46
C LEU A 271 8.43 -21.42 23.34
N ALA A 272 7.98 -20.17 23.44
CA ALA A 272 8.33 -19.10 22.53
C ALA A 272 9.84 -18.87 22.46
N SER A 273 10.54 -18.85 23.61
CA SER A 273 12.00 -18.70 23.68
C SER A 273 12.72 -19.89 23.05
N ALA A 274 12.32 -21.12 23.38
CA ALA A 274 12.96 -22.33 22.87
C ALA A 274 12.81 -22.49 21.36
N LEU A 275 11.68 -22.06 20.80
CA LEU A 275 11.43 -22.05 19.36
C LEU A 275 11.95 -20.77 18.68
N THR A 276 12.48 -19.80 19.44
CA THR A 276 12.87 -18.47 18.96
C THR A 276 11.76 -17.80 18.16
N ALA A 277 10.52 -17.92 18.65
CA ALA A 277 9.33 -17.37 18.00
C ALA A 277 9.38 -15.84 18.01
N THR A 278 8.90 -15.23 16.95
CA THR A 278 8.99 -13.77 16.75
C THR A 278 7.64 -13.09 16.69
N THR A 279 6.59 -13.83 16.34
CA THR A 279 5.24 -13.29 16.21
C THR A 279 4.18 -14.26 16.73
N THR A 280 3.03 -13.69 17.04
CA THR A 280 1.83 -14.42 17.47
C THR A 280 1.25 -15.38 16.44
N THR A 281 1.70 -15.38 15.17
CA THR A 281 1.09 -16.21 14.11
C THR A 281 2.09 -17.20 13.50
N GLU A 282 3.25 -17.35 14.12
CA GLU A 282 4.30 -18.24 13.64
C GLU A 282 3.90 -19.70 13.88
N VAL A 283 4.14 -20.55 12.89
CA VAL A 283 3.88 -22.00 12.99
C VAL A 283 5.20 -22.77 12.87
N PHE A 284 5.29 -23.89 13.56
CA PHE A 284 6.44 -24.80 13.55
C PHE A 284 5.95 -26.21 13.25
N LEU A 285 6.52 -26.85 12.23
CA LEU A 285 6.23 -28.23 11.86
C LEU A 285 7.37 -29.13 12.30
N LEU A 286 7.07 -30.10 13.15
CA LEU A 286 8.01 -31.11 13.62
C LEU A 286 7.69 -32.46 12.98
N ASP A 287 8.73 -33.23 12.65
CA ASP A 287 8.56 -34.65 12.30
C ASP A 287 8.35 -35.52 13.55
N ALA A 288 8.14 -36.83 13.33
CA ALA A 288 7.97 -37.81 14.41
C ALA A 288 9.17 -37.90 15.38
N ALA A 289 10.35 -37.44 14.97
CA ALA A 289 11.57 -37.43 15.77
C ALA A 289 11.78 -36.11 16.54
N ARG A 290 10.85 -35.14 16.46
CA ARG A 290 11.00 -33.75 16.95
C ARG A 290 12.01 -32.92 16.15
N THR A 291 12.35 -33.31 14.94
CA THR A 291 13.16 -32.45 14.05
C THR A 291 12.29 -31.33 13.53
N LEU A 292 12.77 -30.09 13.60
CA LEU A 292 12.07 -28.95 12.99
C LEU A 292 12.18 -29.01 11.47
N ILE A 293 11.05 -29.20 10.78
CA ILE A 293 10.97 -29.31 9.31
C ILE A 293 10.62 -27.97 8.65
N TYR A 294 9.74 -27.21 9.28
CA TYR A 294 9.33 -25.89 8.80
C TYR A 294 9.06 -24.93 9.94
N ARG A 295 9.37 -23.64 9.72
CA ARG A 295 8.88 -22.55 10.57
C ARG A 295 8.49 -21.31 9.77
N GLY A 296 7.50 -20.56 10.23
CA GLY A 296 7.17 -19.27 9.63
C GLY A 296 5.68 -19.03 9.48
N ALA A 297 5.28 -18.46 8.34
CA ALA A 297 3.90 -18.11 8.04
C ALA A 297 3.08 -19.32 7.61
N ILE A 298 1.78 -19.33 7.91
CA ILE A 298 0.89 -20.34 7.35
C ILE A 298 0.80 -20.22 5.82
N ASN A 299 0.57 -19.00 5.35
CA ASN A 299 0.39 -18.61 3.95
C ASN A 299 0.66 -17.10 3.79
N ASP A 300 0.49 -16.55 2.59
CA ASP A 300 0.70 -15.12 2.29
C ASP A 300 -0.61 -14.31 2.15
N GLN A 301 -1.75 -14.84 2.59
CA GLN A 301 -3.06 -14.18 2.44
C GLN A 301 -3.16 -12.89 3.26
N TYR A 302 -2.55 -12.87 4.44
CA TYR A 302 -2.56 -11.75 5.37
C TYR A 302 -1.14 -11.31 5.69
N GLY A 303 -0.93 -10.01 5.82
CA GLY A 303 0.31 -9.41 6.30
C GLY A 303 0.05 -8.14 7.10
N LEU A 304 1.08 -7.44 7.52
CA LEU A 304 0.89 -6.08 8.06
C LEU A 304 0.55 -5.16 6.89
N GLY A 305 -0.54 -4.40 6.99
CA GLY A 305 -0.93 -3.41 5.97
C GLY A 305 -1.53 -3.99 4.68
N TYR A 306 -1.80 -5.30 4.58
CA TYR A 306 -2.51 -5.84 3.40
C TYR A 306 -3.35 -7.08 3.71
N THR A 307 -4.28 -7.39 2.80
CA THR A 307 -5.12 -8.60 2.83
C THR A 307 -5.45 -9.01 1.40
N LYS A 308 -5.40 -10.32 1.11
CA LYS A 308 -5.75 -10.91 -0.19
C LYS A 308 -7.06 -11.69 -0.10
N GLU A 309 -7.75 -11.82 -1.23
CA GLU A 309 -8.93 -12.70 -1.33
C GLU A 309 -8.58 -14.15 -0.96
N ARG A 310 -7.42 -14.61 -1.43
CA ARG A 310 -6.88 -15.96 -1.20
C ARG A 310 -5.35 -15.92 -1.18
N PRO A 311 -4.68 -16.91 -0.54
CA PRO A 311 -3.22 -17.00 -0.62
C PRO A 311 -2.76 -17.37 -2.03
N ASN A 312 -1.60 -16.86 -2.41
CA ASN A 312 -0.82 -17.30 -3.58
C ASN A 312 0.27 -18.30 -3.18
N LYS A 313 0.65 -18.35 -1.89
CA LYS A 313 1.64 -19.25 -1.31
C LYS A 313 1.06 -19.96 -0.09
N THR A 314 1.27 -21.27 0.01
CA THR A 314 0.71 -22.14 1.06
C THR A 314 1.82 -22.81 1.88
N TYR A 315 2.75 -22.01 2.40
CA TYR A 315 4.03 -22.48 2.98
C TYR A 315 3.90 -23.69 3.92
N LEU A 316 3.05 -23.61 4.95
CA LEU A 316 2.90 -24.72 5.91
C LEU A 316 2.30 -25.98 5.26
N ARG A 317 1.33 -25.84 4.36
CA ARG A 317 0.71 -26.99 3.68
C ARG A 317 1.69 -27.66 2.73
N ASP A 318 2.48 -26.87 2.01
CA ASP A 318 3.52 -27.36 1.11
C ASP A 318 4.60 -28.10 1.92
N ALA A 319 4.98 -27.56 3.09
CA ALA A 319 5.93 -28.21 3.98
C ALA A 319 5.40 -29.49 4.64
N LEU A 320 4.14 -29.51 5.04
CA LEU A 320 3.46 -30.68 5.54
C LEU A 320 3.43 -31.79 4.48
N ALA A 321 3.09 -31.46 3.24
CA ALA A 321 3.10 -32.42 2.14
C ALA A 321 4.50 -32.97 1.87
N ALA A 322 5.53 -32.12 1.86
CA ALA A 322 6.91 -32.54 1.69
C ALA A 322 7.37 -33.49 2.83
N MET A 323 7.07 -33.16 4.08
CA MET A 323 7.39 -33.99 5.24
C MET A 323 6.75 -35.39 5.13
N LEU A 324 5.47 -35.47 4.80
CA LEU A 324 4.73 -36.72 4.63
C LEU A 324 5.25 -37.55 3.45
N ALA A 325 5.85 -36.90 2.44
CA ALA A 325 6.52 -37.55 1.32
C ALA A 325 8.00 -37.87 1.60
N HIS A 326 8.50 -37.63 2.82
CA HIS A 326 9.91 -37.75 3.19
C HIS A 326 10.86 -36.90 2.33
N GLN A 327 10.40 -35.72 1.92
CA GLN A 327 11.14 -34.74 1.13
C GLN A 327 11.40 -33.47 1.94
N ALA A 328 12.47 -32.77 1.59
CA ALA A 328 12.71 -31.42 2.14
C ALA A 328 11.73 -30.43 1.51
N PRO A 329 11.09 -29.54 2.29
CA PRO A 329 10.24 -28.50 1.75
C PRO A 329 11.04 -27.50 0.91
N ALA A 330 10.48 -27.05 -0.21
CA ALA A 330 11.11 -26.06 -1.08
C ALA A 330 11.35 -24.72 -0.34
N ILE A 331 10.44 -24.35 0.55
CA ILE A 331 10.58 -23.21 1.47
C ILE A 331 10.41 -23.77 2.88
N ALA A 332 11.52 -23.86 3.60
CA ALA A 332 11.55 -24.44 4.95
C ALA A 332 11.47 -23.38 6.07
N ALA A 333 11.70 -22.10 5.75
CA ALA A 333 11.62 -21.02 6.72
C ALA A 333 11.11 -19.71 6.10
N THR A 334 10.22 -19.01 6.79
CA THR A 334 9.82 -17.63 6.47
C THR A 334 9.66 -16.79 7.73
N THR A 335 9.63 -15.45 7.59
CA THR A 335 8.98 -14.61 8.62
C THR A 335 7.48 -14.90 8.66
N ALA A 336 6.83 -14.57 9.77
CA ALA A 336 5.39 -14.73 9.95
C ALA A 336 4.73 -13.37 10.25
N PRO A 337 3.54 -13.09 9.68
CA PRO A 337 2.87 -11.81 9.87
C PRO A 337 2.00 -11.83 11.12
N GLY A 338 2.35 -11.11 12.18
CA GLY A 338 1.54 -11.09 13.41
C GLY A 338 1.95 -9.97 14.35
N CYS A 339 1.28 -9.91 15.51
CA CYS A 339 1.77 -9.08 16.61
C CYS A 339 3.17 -9.57 17.02
N ALA A 340 4.13 -8.65 17.08
CA ALA A 340 5.50 -8.95 17.47
C ALA A 340 5.56 -9.41 18.94
N LEU A 341 6.29 -10.48 19.22
CA LEU A 341 6.47 -10.99 20.57
C LEU A 341 7.63 -10.27 21.26
N ASP A 342 7.39 -9.87 22.50
CA ASP A 342 8.39 -9.26 23.36
C ASP A 342 9.00 -10.32 24.30
N ILE A 343 9.79 -11.22 23.72
CA ILE A 343 10.47 -12.26 24.49
C ILE A 343 11.61 -11.61 25.28
N LYS A 344 11.45 -11.52 26.61
CA LYS A 344 12.44 -10.90 27.50
C LYS A 344 13.82 -11.57 27.33
N PRO A 345 14.87 -10.84 26.92
CA PRO A 345 16.22 -11.39 26.91
C PRO A 345 16.69 -11.66 28.35
N ALA A 346 17.52 -12.69 28.52
CA ALA A 346 17.99 -13.16 29.83
C ALA A 346 18.92 -12.16 30.59
N THR A 347 19.38 -11.10 29.93
CA THR A 347 20.31 -10.11 30.50
C THR A 347 19.80 -8.69 30.37
N VAL A 348 19.93 -7.95 31.47
CA VAL A 348 19.27 -6.69 31.80
C VAL A 348 19.32 -5.63 30.71
N VAL A 349 18.16 -4.97 30.62
CA VAL A 349 17.71 -3.98 29.67
C VAL A 349 18.37 -2.63 29.96
N ALA A 350 18.64 -1.84 28.91
CA ALA A 350 19.20 -0.49 29.07
C ALA A 350 18.38 0.32 30.10
N GLN A 351 19.04 1.03 31.01
CA GLN A 351 18.37 1.91 31.98
C GLN A 351 18.04 3.26 31.33
N THR A 352 16.93 3.88 31.73
CA THR A 352 16.51 5.20 31.23
C THR A 352 15.88 6.04 32.34
N ALA A 353 15.93 7.38 32.16
CA ALA A 353 15.21 8.33 33.01
C ALA A 353 13.78 8.62 32.51
N VAL A 354 13.42 8.16 31.31
CA VAL A 354 12.05 8.27 30.78
C VAL A 354 11.17 7.25 31.53
N THR A 355 10.01 7.67 32.03
CA THR A 355 9.11 6.76 32.77
C THR A 355 7.69 6.80 32.20
N TYR A 356 6.91 5.75 32.50
CA TYR A 356 5.55 5.64 32.01
C TYR A 356 4.66 6.81 32.45
N HIS A 357 4.60 7.06 33.76
CA HIS A 357 3.74 8.11 34.31
C HIS A 357 4.20 9.52 33.96
N HIS A 358 5.50 9.77 33.82
CA HIS A 358 5.99 11.12 33.54
C HIS A 358 5.88 11.51 32.06
N GLN A 359 6.39 10.68 31.13
CA GLN A 359 6.38 10.98 29.69
C GLN A 359 5.40 10.12 28.89
N ILE A 360 5.51 8.79 28.97
CA ILE A 360 4.92 7.88 27.97
C ILE A 360 3.39 7.94 27.95
N SER A 361 2.76 7.93 29.12
CA SER A 361 1.30 8.04 29.24
C SER A 361 0.75 9.32 28.60
N ARG A 362 1.53 10.42 28.57
CA ARG A 362 1.15 11.68 27.89
C ARG A 362 1.22 11.53 26.38
N ILE A 363 2.32 10.95 25.89
CA ILE A 363 2.53 10.69 24.46
C ILE A 363 1.39 9.79 23.93
N LEU A 364 1.07 8.71 24.65
CA LEU A 364 0.01 7.78 24.28
C LEU A 364 -1.36 8.44 24.33
N GLN A 365 -1.70 9.18 25.39
CA GLN A 365 -2.99 9.87 25.48
C GLN A 365 -3.20 10.92 24.39
N ALA A 366 -2.13 11.62 23.99
CA ALA A 366 -2.19 12.63 22.95
C ALA A 366 -2.32 12.02 21.55
N ASN A 367 -1.62 10.92 21.26
CA ASN A 367 -1.41 10.45 19.88
C ASN A 367 -1.99 9.06 19.57
N CYS A 368 -2.30 8.23 20.58
CA CYS A 368 -2.66 6.83 20.39
C CYS A 368 -4.04 6.49 20.94
N VAL A 369 -4.38 6.96 22.14
CA VAL A 369 -5.59 6.53 22.90
C VAL A 369 -6.90 6.94 22.23
N GLU A 370 -6.90 7.91 21.30
CA GLU A 370 -8.10 8.22 20.49
C GLU A 370 -8.65 6.96 19.79
N CYS A 371 -7.73 6.19 19.18
CA CYS A 371 -8.04 4.94 18.49
C CYS A 371 -7.79 3.72 19.37
N HIS A 372 -6.71 3.70 20.16
CA HIS A 372 -6.30 2.59 21.04
C HIS A 372 -6.87 2.71 22.45
N ARG A 373 -8.20 2.62 22.52
CA ARG A 373 -8.95 2.56 23.77
C ARG A 373 -10.03 1.50 23.64
N LYS A 374 -10.59 1.08 24.77
CA LYS A 374 -11.66 0.10 24.77
C LYS A 374 -12.83 0.52 23.86
N ASP A 375 -13.35 -0.45 23.11
CA ASP A 375 -14.49 -0.32 22.19
C ASP A 375 -14.29 0.69 21.03
N SER A 376 -13.05 1.10 20.75
CA SER A 376 -12.69 1.97 19.61
C SER A 376 -12.15 1.16 18.42
N ILE A 377 -11.62 1.82 17.39
CA ILE A 377 -11.15 1.18 16.15
C ILE A 377 -9.80 0.47 16.30
N GLY A 378 -9.01 0.84 17.32
CA GLY A 378 -7.73 0.20 17.61
C GLY A 378 -7.93 -1.26 18.02
N PRO A 379 -7.05 -2.17 17.58
CA PRO A 379 -7.21 -3.61 17.85
C PRO A 379 -7.01 -4.00 19.32
N PHE A 380 -6.35 -3.15 20.10
CA PHE A 380 -6.09 -3.32 21.52
C PHE A 380 -6.04 -1.95 22.20
N SER A 381 -6.27 -1.95 23.53
CA SER A 381 -6.17 -0.76 24.39
C SER A 381 -4.71 -0.33 24.56
N LEU A 382 -4.48 0.95 24.83
CA LEU A 382 -3.20 1.53 25.29
C LEU A 382 -3.44 2.52 26.45
N GLU A 383 -4.51 2.31 27.23
CA GLU A 383 -4.94 3.20 28.31
C GLU A 383 -4.14 2.97 29.60
N THR A 384 -3.61 1.76 29.80
CA THR A 384 -2.89 1.35 31.00
C THR A 384 -1.43 0.99 30.72
N TYR A 385 -0.61 0.88 31.77
CA TYR A 385 0.79 0.45 31.62
C TYR A 385 0.85 -0.98 31.09
N GLU A 386 -0.02 -1.85 31.62
CA GLU A 386 -0.11 -3.26 31.28
C GLU A 386 -0.40 -3.45 29.79
N ASP A 387 -1.37 -2.69 29.26
CA ASP A 387 -1.72 -2.66 27.83
C ASP A 387 -0.48 -2.34 26.96
N VAL A 388 0.33 -1.38 27.40
CA VAL A 388 1.50 -0.90 26.66
C VAL A 388 2.65 -1.89 26.71
N ILE A 389 2.88 -2.53 27.86
CA ILE A 389 3.91 -3.56 28.01
C ILE A 389 3.57 -4.78 27.17
N GLU A 390 2.31 -5.21 27.15
CA GLU A 390 1.84 -6.31 26.31
C GLU A 390 2.15 -6.07 24.83
N ASN A 391 1.94 -4.84 24.37
CA ASN A 391 2.07 -4.48 22.97
C ASN A 391 3.42 -3.83 22.65
N ALA A 392 4.39 -3.82 23.57
CA ALA A 392 5.60 -3.01 23.48
C ALA A 392 6.40 -3.24 22.18
N ALA A 393 6.63 -4.52 21.81
CA ALA A 393 7.33 -4.87 20.58
C ALA A 393 6.54 -4.42 19.33
N MET A 394 5.21 -4.52 19.36
CA MET A 394 4.35 -4.11 18.26
C MET A 394 4.29 -2.58 18.12
N ILE A 395 4.16 -1.85 19.22
CA ILE A 395 4.20 -0.38 19.26
C ILE A 395 5.54 0.09 18.69
N ARG A 396 6.66 -0.47 19.17
CA ARG A 396 7.99 -0.16 18.68
C ARG A 396 8.09 -0.37 17.18
N LYS A 397 7.71 -1.55 16.68
CA LYS A 397 7.74 -1.89 15.25
C LYS A 397 6.93 -0.90 14.40
N GLN A 398 5.73 -0.52 14.85
CA GLN A 398 4.85 0.40 14.11
C GLN A 398 5.35 1.86 14.12
N VAL A 399 5.95 2.31 15.23
CA VAL A 399 6.54 3.65 15.36
C VAL A 399 7.85 3.77 14.61
N GLU A 400 8.71 2.74 14.62
CA GLU A 400 9.98 2.71 13.89
C GLU A 400 9.74 2.82 12.38
N ARG A 401 8.78 2.06 11.82
CA ARG A 401 8.39 2.17 10.40
C ARG A 401 7.59 3.45 10.05
N GLY A 402 7.16 4.20 11.06
CA GLY A 402 6.35 5.40 10.88
C GLY A 402 4.98 5.12 10.28
N ALA A 403 4.39 3.97 10.63
CA ALA A 403 3.00 3.64 10.30
C ALA A 403 2.03 4.06 11.42
N MET A 404 2.52 4.20 12.65
CA MET A 404 1.76 4.69 13.78
C MET A 404 2.47 5.85 14.50
N PRO A 405 1.73 6.83 15.00
CA PRO A 405 0.34 7.14 14.60
C PRO A 405 0.25 7.40 13.08
N PRO A 406 -0.87 7.08 12.43
CA PRO A 406 -0.98 7.18 10.98
C PRO A 406 -0.98 8.65 10.57
N TRP A 407 0.10 9.11 9.94
CA TRP A 407 0.20 10.44 9.35
C TRP A 407 1.22 10.40 8.21
N PHE A 408 0.72 10.56 6.99
CA PHE A 408 1.52 10.34 5.79
C PHE A 408 1.76 11.60 4.97
N ALA A 409 1.36 12.77 5.46
CA ALA A 409 1.76 14.03 4.84
C ALA A 409 3.28 14.22 4.98
N ALA A 410 3.91 14.77 3.95
CA ALA A 410 5.32 15.16 4.01
C ALA A 410 5.55 16.14 5.16
N SER A 411 6.68 15.99 5.85
CA SER A 411 7.06 16.92 6.91
C SER A 411 7.19 18.34 6.37
N PRO A 412 6.76 19.35 7.13
CA PRO A 412 6.96 20.74 6.73
C PRO A 412 8.46 21.06 6.64
N PRO A 413 8.87 22.03 5.82
CA PRO A 413 10.25 22.50 5.77
C PRO A 413 10.80 22.83 7.16
N GLU A 414 12.10 22.61 7.38
CA GLU A 414 12.74 22.90 8.67
C GLU A 414 12.48 24.34 9.12
N GLY A 415 12.09 24.51 10.38
CA GLY A 415 11.75 25.81 10.96
C GLY A 415 10.35 26.33 10.62
N THR A 416 9.51 25.56 9.91
CA THR A 416 8.12 25.92 9.64
C THR A 416 7.13 25.07 10.44
N HIS A 417 5.95 25.63 10.72
CA HIS A 417 4.88 24.92 11.42
C HIS A 417 4.05 24.10 10.42
N THR A 418 3.50 22.99 10.91
CA THR A 418 2.51 22.21 10.17
C THR A 418 1.28 23.08 9.84
N PRO A 419 0.76 23.05 8.60
CA PRO A 419 -0.45 23.79 8.26
C PRO A 419 -1.73 23.04 8.71
N TRP A 420 -1.58 21.82 9.24
CA TRP A 420 -2.67 20.92 9.56
C TRP A 420 -3.10 21.06 11.02
N ILE A 421 -4.39 21.25 11.28
CA ILE A 421 -4.92 21.32 12.66
C ILE A 421 -5.03 19.92 13.30
N ASN A 422 -5.13 18.88 12.47
CA ASN A 422 -5.30 17.50 12.87
C ASN A 422 -4.03 16.66 12.66
N ASP A 423 -2.85 17.29 12.65
CA ASP A 423 -1.56 16.60 12.56
C ASP A 423 -1.39 15.65 13.76
N SER A 424 -1.43 14.35 13.49
CA SER A 424 -1.29 13.31 14.51
C SER A 424 0.13 12.75 14.59
N SER A 425 1.11 13.33 13.89
CA SER A 425 2.48 12.82 13.91
C SER A 425 3.17 13.02 15.27
N LEU A 426 4.05 12.08 15.63
CA LEU A 426 4.88 12.24 16.81
C LEU A 426 5.96 13.29 16.57
N SER A 427 6.15 14.18 17.55
CA SER A 427 7.31 15.06 17.54
C SER A 427 8.61 14.23 17.58
N PRO A 428 9.74 14.76 17.08
CA PRO A 428 11.02 14.05 17.15
C PRO A 428 11.41 13.64 18.58
N GLN A 429 11.07 14.47 19.57
CA GLN A 429 11.33 14.20 20.99
C GLN A 429 10.41 13.10 21.53
N ASP A 430 9.10 13.16 21.26
CA ASP A 430 8.16 12.13 21.73
C ASP A 430 8.48 10.76 21.11
N LYS A 431 8.81 10.73 19.82
CA LYS A 431 9.24 9.50 19.13
C LYS A 431 10.49 8.93 19.80
N LYS A 432 11.47 9.77 20.11
CA LYS A 432 12.70 9.36 20.79
C LYS A 432 12.43 8.82 22.18
N ASP A 433 11.63 9.51 23.00
CA ASP A 433 11.34 9.09 24.37
C ASP A 433 10.56 7.78 24.40
N LEU A 434 9.55 7.64 23.53
CA LEU A 434 8.79 6.40 23.40
C LEU A 434 9.68 5.21 23.01
N LEU A 435 10.50 5.36 21.96
CA LEU A 435 11.38 4.28 21.51
C LEU A 435 12.48 3.96 22.53
N THR A 436 13.01 4.98 23.20
CA THR A 436 14.01 4.80 24.27
C THR A 436 13.42 3.96 25.40
N TRP A 437 12.22 4.31 25.87
CA TRP A 437 11.55 3.59 26.95
C TRP A 437 11.15 2.16 26.53
N LEU A 438 10.62 1.96 25.32
CA LEU A 438 10.27 0.63 24.82
C LEU A 438 11.47 -0.33 24.73
N ALA A 439 12.66 0.22 24.46
CA ALA A 439 13.92 -0.52 24.43
C ALA A 439 14.63 -0.64 25.80
N SER A 440 14.06 -0.05 26.86
CA SER A 440 14.62 -0.02 28.21
C SER A 440 13.95 -1.04 29.13
N ASP A 441 14.33 -1.04 30.41
CA ASP A 441 13.63 -1.71 31.51
C ASP A 441 12.18 -1.23 31.76
N ARG A 442 11.67 -0.28 30.95
CA ARG A 442 10.30 0.26 30.95
C ARG A 442 9.81 0.68 32.35
N PRO A 443 10.54 1.60 33.01
CA PRO A 443 10.22 1.98 34.38
C PRO A 443 8.86 2.69 34.45
N LEU A 444 8.06 2.33 35.46
CA LEU A 444 6.71 2.85 35.66
C LEU A 444 6.71 4.34 36.06
N GLY A 445 7.67 4.75 36.90
CA GLY A 445 7.70 6.11 37.48
C GLY A 445 6.69 6.31 38.61
N GLN A 446 6.51 7.55 39.05
CA GLN A 446 5.56 7.88 40.14
C GLN A 446 4.16 8.15 39.58
N VAL A 447 3.14 7.51 40.14
CA VAL A 447 1.74 7.70 39.70
C VAL A 447 1.26 9.15 39.81
N THR A 448 1.85 9.95 40.71
CA THR A 448 1.55 11.38 40.87
C THR A 448 1.96 12.23 39.68
N ASP A 449 2.87 11.74 38.84
CA ASP A 449 3.33 12.43 37.63
C ASP A 449 2.40 12.18 36.43
N ALA A 450 1.44 11.25 36.56
CA ALA A 450 0.56 10.85 35.47
C ALA A 450 -0.35 12.01 34.98
N PRO A 451 -0.63 12.09 33.66
CA PRO A 451 -1.71 12.94 33.16
C PRO A 451 -3.06 12.49 33.73
N GLN A 452 -3.98 13.45 33.88
CA GLN A 452 -5.38 13.10 34.11
C GLN A 452 -5.89 12.27 32.92
N PRO A 453 -6.54 11.11 33.15
CA PRO A 453 -7.07 10.29 32.07
C PRO A 453 -8.05 11.07 31.19
N ARG A 454 -7.94 10.89 29.87
CA ARG A 454 -8.93 11.41 28.93
C ARG A 454 -10.27 10.71 29.16
N SER A 455 -11.36 11.47 29.03
CA SER A 455 -12.71 10.92 29.00
C SER A 455 -13.26 11.01 27.58
N PHE A 456 -13.95 9.96 27.17
CA PHE A 456 -14.58 9.88 25.85
C PHE A 456 -16.10 9.75 26.01
N PRO A 457 -16.89 10.34 25.10
CA PRO A 457 -18.33 10.13 25.10
C PRO A 457 -18.68 8.64 24.97
N LYS A 458 -19.70 8.20 25.73
CA LYS A 458 -20.10 6.78 25.79
C LYS A 458 -20.73 6.27 24.49
N GLU A 459 -21.37 7.16 23.74
CA GLU A 459 -22.10 6.79 22.52
C GLU A 459 -21.56 7.60 21.34
N TRP A 460 -21.95 8.88 21.24
CA TRP A 460 -21.63 9.77 20.13
C TRP A 460 -20.56 10.79 20.50
N ALA A 461 -19.49 10.86 19.71
CA ALA A 461 -18.48 11.91 19.79
C ALA A 461 -19.07 13.32 19.54
N ILE A 462 -20.15 13.40 18.75
CA ILE A 462 -20.81 14.68 18.41
C ILE A 462 -21.81 15.18 19.48
N GLY A 463 -21.90 14.52 20.62
CA GLY A 463 -22.99 14.73 21.57
C GLY A 463 -24.29 14.06 21.11
N THR A 464 -25.42 14.37 21.74
CA THR A 464 -26.71 13.79 21.35
C THR A 464 -27.12 14.24 19.94
N PRO A 465 -27.29 13.32 18.97
CA PRO A 465 -27.73 13.69 17.64
C PRO A 465 -29.16 14.23 17.63
N ASP A 466 -29.42 15.25 16.81
CA ASP A 466 -30.77 15.79 16.56
C ASP A 466 -31.59 14.84 15.67
N ALA A 467 -30.91 14.05 14.84
CA ALA A 467 -31.52 13.00 14.04
C ALA A 467 -30.53 11.87 13.75
N ILE A 468 -31.08 10.68 13.47
CA ILE A 468 -30.31 9.50 13.09
C ILE A 468 -30.84 8.96 11.77
N ILE A 469 -29.94 8.73 10.82
CA ILE A 469 -30.22 8.00 9.58
C ILE A 469 -29.58 6.63 9.70
N GLN A 470 -30.40 5.57 9.69
CA GLN A 470 -29.92 4.19 9.85
C GLN A 470 -30.16 3.40 8.56
N LEU A 471 -29.29 2.42 8.29
CA LEU A 471 -29.56 1.47 7.22
C LEU A 471 -30.85 0.69 7.49
N PRO A 472 -31.66 0.42 6.46
CA PRO A 472 -32.95 -0.24 6.63
C PRO A 472 -32.84 -1.70 7.10
N LYS A 473 -31.72 -2.39 6.80
CA LYS A 473 -31.47 -3.77 7.20
C LYS A 473 -29.99 -3.97 7.56
N PRO A 474 -29.67 -4.87 8.50
CA PRO A 474 -28.31 -5.33 8.71
C PRO A 474 -27.74 -6.00 7.45
N ILE A 475 -26.43 -5.84 7.26
CA ILE A 475 -25.65 -6.48 6.20
C ILE A 475 -24.84 -7.60 6.82
N ALA A 476 -25.00 -8.82 6.31
CA ALA A 476 -24.21 -9.97 6.76
C ALA A 476 -22.79 -9.90 6.21
N ILE A 477 -21.80 -10.13 7.07
CA ILE A 477 -20.37 -10.03 6.76
C ILE A 477 -19.73 -11.39 6.93
N LYS A 478 -19.00 -11.83 5.91
CA LYS A 478 -18.26 -13.10 5.92
C LYS A 478 -17.04 -13.01 6.83
N ALA A 479 -16.53 -14.16 7.26
CA ALA A 479 -15.33 -14.24 8.10
C ALA A 479 -14.02 -14.00 7.31
N GLU A 480 -13.96 -14.35 6.03
CA GLU A 480 -12.70 -14.43 5.26
C GLU A 480 -12.80 -13.83 3.86
N GLY A 481 -11.66 -13.50 3.24
CA GLY A 481 -11.57 -12.88 1.91
C GLY A 481 -12.02 -11.42 1.89
N THR A 482 -12.55 -10.95 0.76
CA THR A 482 -12.96 -9.56 0.52
C THR A 482 -14.47 -9.45 0.24
N MET A 483 -15.10 -8.37 0.69
CA MET A 483 -16.50 -8.10 0.36
C MET A 483 -16.57 -7.14 -0.81
N PRO A 484 -17.46 -7.37 -1.81
CA PRO A 484 -17.73 -6.34 -2.79
C PRO A 484 -18.33 -5.12 -2.08
N TYR A 485 -18.08 -3.94 -2.63
CA TYR A 485 -18.70 -2.70 -2.13
C TYR A 485 -20.21 -2.84 -2.02
N GLN A 486 -20.75 -2.45 -0.87
CA GLN A 486 -22.18 -2.46 -0.61
C GLN A 486 -22.76 -1.08 -0.87
N PHE A 487 -23.85 -1.03 -1.64
CA PHE A 487 -24.56 0.20 -1.94
C PHE A 487 -25.95 0.12 -1.34
N VAL A 488 -26.19 0.91 -0.29
CA VAL A 488 -27.47 0.93 0.43
C VAL A 488 -28.02 2.34 0.44
N THR A 489 -29.35 2.45 0.39
CA THR A 489 -30.02 3.75 0.46
C THR A 489 -30.96 3.81 1.66
N ALA A 490 -31.09 5.01 2.24
CA ALA A 490 -32.07 5.35 3.25
C ALA A 490 -32.79 6.63 2.83
N THR A 491 -34.11 6.68 2.93
CA THR A 491 -34.88 7.90 2.63
C THR A 491 -35.17 8.64 3.93
N THR A 492 -34.90 9.94 3.96
CA THR A 492 -35.20 10.79 5.12
C THR A 492 -36.66 11.21 5.14
N ALA A 493 -37.22 11.44 6.33
CA ALA A 493 -38.61 11.86 6.53
C ALA A 493 -38.74 13.36 6.84
N PHE A 494 -37.70 14.17 6.63
CA PHE A 494 -37.74 15.60 6.92
C PHE A 494 -38.68 16.32 5.96
N ALA A 495 -39.63 17.09 6.52
CA ALA A 495 -40.60 17.86 5.74
C ALA A 495 -40.01 19.11 5.08
N GLU A 496 -38.89 19.61 5.60
CA GLU A 496 -38.18 20.80 5.14
C GLU A 496 -36.68 20.55 5.07
N ASP A 497 -35.97 21.40 4.32
CA ASP A 497 -34.52 21.34 4.22
C ASP A 497 -33.88 21.53 5.61
N ARG A 498 -32.82 20.76 5.88
CA ARG A 498 -32.03 20.85 7.12
C ARG A 498 -30.63 21.33 6.82
N TRP A 499 -30.11 22.20 7.69
CA TRP A 499 -28.71 22.59 7.70
C TRP A 499 -27.99 21.75 8.74
N VAL A 500 -27.05 20.92 8.29
CA VAL A 500 -26.30 20.00 9.13
C VAL A 500 -24.94 20.62 9.46
N GLN A 501 -24.70 20.94 10.73
CA GLN A 501 -23.43 21.47 11.24
C GLN A 501 -22.44 20.35 11.61
N GLY A 502 -22.91 19.13 11.85
CA GLY A 502 -22.02 18.01 12.10
C GLY A 502 -22.66 16.67 11.86
N TYR A 503 -21.82 15.65 11.68
CA TYR A 503 -22.24 14.27 11.52
C TYR A 503 -21.27 13.31 12.21
N GLU A 504 -21.75 12.12 12.52
CA GLU A 504 -20.94 10.98 12.94
C GLU A 504 -21.52 9.70 12.34
N ILE A 505 -20.66 8.88 11.75
CA ILE A 505 -21.03 7.58 11.20
C ILE A 505 -20.54 6.50 12.15
N MET A 506 -21.44 5.62 12.56
CA MET A 506 -21.20 4.61 13.57
C MET A 506 -21.66 3.24 13.07
N PRO A 507 -20.70 2.39 12.66
CA PRO A 507 -20.94 0.96 12.46
C PRO A 507 -21.42 0.28 13.74
N THR A 508 -22.20 -0.79 13.60
CA THR A 508 -22.50 -1.71 14.70
C THR A 508 -21.24 -2.48 15.10
N ASP A 509 -20.47 -2.94 14.10
CA ASP A 509 -19.17 -3.59 14.30
C ASP A 509 -18.09 -2.77 13.58
N ARG A 510 -17.34 -1.99 14.36
CA ARG A 510 -16.25 -1.13 13.86
C ARG A 510 -15.10 -1.95 13.28
N GLY A 511 -14.91 -3.19 13.72
CA GLY A 511 -13.79 -4.04 13.33
C GLY A 511 -13.88 -4.59 11.90
N VAL A 512 -14.99 -4.35 11.20
CA VAL A 512 -15.24 -4.85 9.84
C VAL A 512 -15.55 -3.75 8.82
N VAL A 513 -15.74 -2.49 9.23
CA VAL A 513 -15.97 -1.36 8.31
C VAL A 513 -14.67 -0.64 8.04
N HIS A 514 -14.22 -0.66 6.78
CA HIS A 514 -13.03 0.04 6.38
C HIS A 514 -13.31 1.51 6.05
N HIS A 515 -14.30 1.80 5.20
CA HIS A 515 -14.75 3.18 4.98
C HIS A 515 -16.22 3.22 4.55
N VAL A 516 -16.84 4.38 4.72
CA VAL A 516 -18.20 4.69 4.23
C VAL A 516 -18.15 6.01 3.49
N ILE A 517 -18.65 6.04 2.26
CA ILE A 517 -18.89 7.28 1.51
C ILE A 517 -20.39 7.52 1.44
N VAL A 518 -20.82 8.70 1.88
CA VAL A 518 -22.21 9.10 1.89
C VAL A 518 -22.44 10.16 0.84
N GLN A 519 -23.47 9.98 0.02
CA GLN A 519 -23.98 11.03 -0.85
C GLN A 519 -25.45 11.30 -0.53
N VAL A 520 -25.89 12.54 -0.78
CA VAL A 520 -27.25 13.01 -0.51
C VAL A 520 -27.90 13.45 -1.80
N HIS A 521 -29.14 13.02 -2.02
CA HIS A 521 -29.86 13.20 -3.27
C HIS A 521 -31.23 13.81 -3.04
N PRO A 522 -31.68 14.70 -3.94
CA PRO A 522 -33.06 15.17 -3.93
C PRO A 522 -34.06 14.01 -3.94
N LYS A 523 -35.24 14.27 -3.38
CA LYS A 523 -36.36 13.32 -3.43
C LYS A 523 -36.69 12.96 -4.89
N GLY A 524 -36.78 11.65 -5.16
CA GLY A 524 -37.12 11.14 -6.49
C GLY A 524 -35.95 10.96 -7.47
N SER A 525 -34.71 11.27 -7.07
CA SER A 525 -33.53 10.99 -7.91
C SER A 525 -33.34 9.49 -8.17
N ASN A 526 -32.90 9.13 -9.39
CA ASN A 526 -32.43 7.78 -9.67
C ASN A 526 -31.01 7.60 -9.10
N VAL A 527 -30.86 6.68 -8.14
CA VAL A 527 -29.60 6.46 -7.43
C VAL A 527 -28.67 5.46 -8.13
N ARG A 528 -29.14 4.79 -9.18
CA ARG A 528 -28.40 3.71 -9.86
C ARG A 528 -27.37 4.15 -10.91
N ASP A 529 -27.49 5.36 -11.47
CA ASP A 529 -26.73 5.77 -12.67
C ASP A 529 -25.48 6.61 -12.35
N ARG A 530 -24.81 6.40 -11.21
CA ARG A 530 -23.81 7.36 -10.73
C ARG A 530 -22.40 7.06 -11.19
N GLY A 531 -21.65 8.13 -11.43
CA GLY A 531 -20.21 8.08 -11.71
C GLY A 531 -19.48 7.59 -10.47
N GLU A 532 -19.29 6.27 -10.39
CA GLU A 532 -18.60 5.51 -9.36
C GLU A 532 -17.30 6.22 -8.90
N GLY A 533 -17.38 7.10 -7.90
CA GLY A 533 -16.23 7.87 -7.38
C GLY A 533 -15.86 9.16 -8.12
N THR A 534 -16.61 9.62 -9.14
CA THR A 534 -16.24 10.85 -9.87
C THR A 534 -16.82 12.14 -9.27
N GLU A 535 -17.69 12.01 -8.27
CA GLU A 535 -18.36 13.12 -7.59
C GLU A 535 -17.81 13.29 -6.16
N GLY A 536 -18.01 14.49 -5.59
CA GLY A 536 -17.72 14.72 -4.18
C GLY A 536 -18.66 13.94 -3.26
N TYR A 537 -18.20 13.70 -2.03
CA TYR A 537 -19.02 13.08 -0.98
C TYR A 537 -19.71 14.12 -0.10
N TRP A 538 -20.84 13.74 0.51
CA TRP A 538 -21.53 14.57 1.50
C TRP A 538 -20.95 14.36 2.91
N ALA A 539 -20.76 13.10 3.31
CA ALA A 539 -20.05 12.68 4.52
C ALA A 539 -19.18 11.46 4.24
N ALA A 540 -18.15 11.25 5.07
CA ALA A 540 -17.26 10.10 4.97
C ALA A 540 -16.93 9.55 6.36
N TYR A 541 -16.73 8.23 6.42
CA TYR A 541 -16.13 7.50 7.52
C TYR A 541 -14.86 6.84 7.01
N VAL A 542 -13.75 7.06 7.69
CA VAL A 542 -12.49 6.31 7.51
C VAL A 542 -11.91 6.00 8.89
N PRO A 543 -11.03 5.00 9.04
CA PRO A 543 -10.44 4.68 10.32
C PRO A 543 -9.70 5.92 10.86
N GLY A 544 -10.00 6.32 12.10
CA GLY A 544 -9.47 7.54 12.73
C GLY A 544 -10.25 8.83 12.42
N ASN A 545 -11.23 8.83 11.52
CA ASN A 545 -12.09 9.99 11.25
C ASN A 545 -13.55 9.56 10.98
N ALA A 546 -14.30 9.41 12.07
CA ALA A 546 -15.70 8.95 12.05
C ALA A 546 -16.72 10.07 12.24
N ALA A 547 -16.27 11.24 12.74
CA ALA A 547 -17.12 12.36 13.14
C ALA A 547 -16.52 13.67 12.67
N HIS A 548 -17.38 14.62 12.31
CA HIS A 548 -16.96 15.97 11.96
C HIS A 548 -18.01 16.98 12.40
N ILE A 549 -17.56 18.08 13.01
CA ILE A 549 -18.40 19.22 13.39
C ILE A 549 -17.75 20.48 12.83
N TRP A 550 -18.46 21.16 11.94
CA TRP A 550 -18.01 22.45 11.42
C TRP A 550 -18.20 23.56 12.47
N PRO A 551 -17.40 24.64 12.41
CA PRO A 551 -17.60 25.82 13.26
C PRO A 551 -19.02 26.40 13.14
N THR A 552 -19.50 27.05 14.20
CA THR A 552 -20.79 27.75 14.17
C THR A 552 -20.90 28.67 12.96
N GLY A 553 -22.02 28.57 12.24
CA GLY A 553 -22.26 29.32 11.00
C GLY A 553 -21.87 28.59 9.71
N PHE A 554 -21.28 27.40 9.80
CA PHE A 554 -21.00 26.52 8.67
C PHE A 554 -21.93 25.30 8.69
N ALA A 555 -22.45 24.90 7.54
CA ALA A 555 -23.25 23.69 7.44
C ALA A 555 -23.28 23.11 6.02
N LYS A 556 -23.54 21.80 5.91
CA LYS A 556 -23.98 21.18 4.65
C LYS A 556 -25.50 21.17 4.57
N LYS A 557 -26.04 21.30 3.35
CA LYS A 557 -27.48 21.19 3.10
C LYS A 557 -27.90 19.73 3.05
N LEU A 558 -29.02 19.39 3.69
CA LEU A 558 -29.75 18.14 3.55
C LEU A 558 -31.17 18.44 3.07
N PRO A 559 -31.52 18.15 1.79
CA PRO A 559 -32.83 18.46 1.25
C PRO A 559 -33.98 17.72 1.95
N ALA A 560 -35.16 18.33 1.95
CA ALA A 560 -36.39 17.70 2.42
C ALA A 560 -36.65 16.37 1.67
N GLY A 561 -36.96 15.30 2.42
CA GLY A 561 -37.23 13.98 1.85
C GLY A 561 -36.07 13.39 1.04
N ALA A 562 -34.83 13.81 1.29
CA ALA A 562 -33.66 13.35 0.55
C ALA A 562 -33.47 11.83 0.64
N ILE A 563 -32.91 11.25 -0.43
CA ILE A 563 -32.38 9.89 -0.44
C ILE A 563 -30.89 9.98 -0.09
N VAL A 564 -30.47 9.26 0.93
CA VAL A 564 -29.07 9.15 1.36
C VAL A 564 -28.52 7.81 0.90
N SER A 565 -27.45 7.82 0.11
CA SER A 565 -26.79 6.61 -0.36
C SER A 565 -25.47 6.40 0.35
N PHE A 566 -25.26 5.19 0.84
CA PHE A 566 -24.07 4.72 1.51
C PHE A 566 -23.34 3.74 0.61
N GLN A 567 -22.11 4.07 0.23
CA GLN A 567 -21.15 3.14 -0.34
C GLN A 567 -20.24 2.66 0.79
N ILE A 568 -20.25 1.37 1.08
CA ILE A 568 -19.60 0.80 2.26
C ILE A 568 -18.59 -0.26 1.81
N HIS A 569 -17.35 -0.11 2.28
CA HIS A 569 -16.28 -1.09 2.10
C HIS A 569 -16.08 -1.86 3.40
N TYR A 570 -16.36 -3.17 3.37
CA TYR A 570 -16.16 -4.08 4.50
C TYR A 570 -14.89 -4.90 4.35
N THR A 571 -14.14 -5.05 5.45
CA THR A 571 -12.96 -5.91 5.55
C THR A 571 -13.23 -7.02 6.56
N PRO A 572 -13.47 -8.27 6.10
CA PRO A 572 -13.56 -9.43 6.97
C PRO A 572 -12.37 -9.56 7.93
N ASN A 573 -12.65 -9.93 9.18
CA ASN A 573 -11.67 -9.97 10.27
C ASN A 573 -11.51 -11.34 10.93
N GLY A 574 -12.02 -12.41 10.30
CA GLY A 574 -11.97 -13.78 10.82
C GLY A 574 -13.24 -14.25 11.52
N LYS A 575 -14.20 -13.35 11.79
CA LYS A 575 -15.48 -13.67 12.43
C LYS A 575 -16.66 -13.31 11.53
N LYS A 576 -17.66 -14.18 11.45
CA LYS A 576 -18.95 -13.83 10.83
C LYS A 576 -19.69 -12.87 11.75
N THR A 577 -20.16 -11.76 11.21
CA THR A 577 -20.85 -10.71 11.96
C THR A 577 -21.88 -10.03 11.05
N GLU A 578 -22.56 -9.02 11.57
CA GLU A 578 -23.44 -8.16 10.80
C GLU A 578 -23.20 -6.70 11.17
N ASP A 579 -23.46 -5.80 10.22
CA ASP A 579 -23.39 -4.37 10.44
C ASP A 579 -24.69 -3.70 10.04
N GLN A 580 -25.21 -2.83 10.91
CA GLN A 580 -26.32 -1.94 10.60
C GLN A 580 -25.93 -0.52 11.01
N LEU A 581 -24.97 0.05 10.26
CA LEU A 581 -24.47 1.39 10.54
C LEU A 581 -25.59 2.43 10.64
N ARG A 582 -25.31 3.44 11.46
CA ARG A 582 -26.15 4.62 11.68
C ARG A 582 -25.33 5.89 11.56
N MET A 583 -25.94 6.95 11.08
CA MET A 583 -25.35 8.27 10.95
C MET A 583 -26.13 9.27 11.80
N GLY A 584 -25.50 9.77 12.87
CA GLY A 584 -26.02 10.84 13.71
C GLY A 584 -25.76 12.21 13.06
N LEU A 585 -26.73 13.12 13.19
CA LEU A 585 -26.67 14.47 12.64
C LEU A 585 -26.83 15.51 13.75
N VAL A 586 -26.09 16.61 13.66
CA VAL A 586 -26.28 17.83 14.45
C VAL A 586 -26.73 18.94 13.51
N PHE A 587 -27.88 19.53 13.78
CA PHE A 587 -28.43 20.63 12.98
C PHE A 587 -27.89 21.98 13.45
N ALA A 588 -27.67 22.88 12.48
CA ALA A 588 -27.35 24.26 12.77
C ALA A 588 -28.55 24.95 13.46
N LYS A 589 -28.30 25.63 14.57
CA LYS A 589 -29.34 26.35 15.34
C LYS A 589 -29.87 27.59 14.62
N GLU A 590 -29.06 28.15 13.73
CA GLU A 590 -29.36 29.33 12.92
C GLU A 590 -29.07 29.02 11.46
N LYS A 591 -29.60 29.85 10.55
CA LYS A 591 -29.26 29.76 9.13
C LYS A 591 -27.74 29.94 8.98
N PRO A 592 -27.03 29.02 8.29
CA PRO A 592 -25.58 29.11 8.20
C PRO A 592 -25.17 30.34 7.38
N ARG A 593 -24.06 30.96 7.76
CA ARG A 593 -23.41 32.01 6.98
C ARG A 593 -22.68 31.42 5.77
N TYR A 594 -22.14 30.20 5.92
CA TYR A 594 -21.35 29.52 4.91
C TYR A 594 -21.87 28.11 4.65
N ILE A 595 -21.97 27.75 3.37
CA ILE A 595 -22.36 26.41 2.96
C ILE A 595 -21.09 25.63 2.62
N VAL A 596 -20.94 24.46 3.25
CA VAL A 596 -19.81 23.57 2.99
C VAL A 596 -20.12 22.62 1.84
N HIS A 597 -19.12 22.38 1.00
CA HIS A 597 -19.18 21.52 -0.17
C HIS A 597 -17.93 20.66 -0.26
N THR A 598 -18.03 19.52 -0.93
CA THR A 598 -16.86 18.69 -1.27
C THR A 598 -16.83 18.54 -2.79
N ALA A 599 -15.73 18.96 -3.41
CA ALA A 599 -15.45 18.73 -4.82
C ALA A 599 -14.52 17.53 -4.99
N ALA A 600 -14.59 16.89 -6.17
CA ALA A 600 -13.70 15.80 -6.56
C ALA A 600 -12.98 16.15 -7.86
N VAL A 601 -11.68 15.91 -7.90
CA VAL A 601 -10.89 15.84 -9.14
C VAL A 601 -10.57 14.37 -9.36
N ALA A 602 -11.22 13.76 -10.36
CA ALA A 602 -11.12 12.33 -10.65
C ALA A 602 -10.45 12.06 -12.00
N HIS A 603 -9.72 10.94 -12.11
CA HIS A 603 -9.11 10.48 -13.36
C HIS A 603 -9.67 9.14 -13.87
N PRO A 604 -10.91 9.10 -14.41
CA PRO A 604 -11.57 7.86 -14.86
C PRO A 604 -10.94 7.21 -16.10
N ARG A 605 -9.95 7.86 -16.73
CA ARG A 605 -9.22 7.34 -17.91
C ARG A 605 -7.85 6.76 -17.56
N LEU A 606 -7.54 6.58 -16.27
CA LEU A 606 -6.29 5.98 -15.82
C LEU A 606 -6.06 4.61 -16.46
N ASN A 607 -4.79 4.28 -16.72
CA ASN A 607 -4.41 2.98 -17.24
C ASN A 607 -3.01 2.60 -16.75
N ILE A 608 -2.96 1.78 -15.72
CA ILE A 608 -1.74 1.37 -15.05
C ILE A 608 -1.22 0.09 -15.72
N PRO A 609 -0.03 0.10 -16.34
CA PRO A 609 0.52 -1.08 -17.01
C PRO A 609 0.81 -2.23 -16.03
N ALA A 610 0.67 -3.45 -16.51
CA ALA A 610 1.12 -4.66 -15.82
C ALA A 610 2.60 -4.56 -15.41
N GLY A 611 2.91 -5.00 -14.19
CA GLY A 611 4.29 -5.10 -13.70
C GLY A 611 4.98 -3.76 -13.37
N ALA A 612 4.29 -2.61 -13.48
CA ALA A 612 4.90 -1.30 -13.28
C ALA A 612 4.99 -0.94 -11.78
N PRO A 613 6.19 -0.77 -11.19
CA PRO A 613 6.34 -0.53 -9.74
C PRO A 613 6.08 0.92 -9.29
N ASP A 614 6.20 1.88 -10.19
CA ASP A 614 6.10 3.32 -9.92
C ASP A 614 5.38 4.04 -11.08
N HIS A 615 4.22 3.53 -11.49
CA HIS A 615 3.45 4.14 -12.57
C HIS A 615 2.80 5.44 -12.12
N LEU A 616 2.97 6.49 -12.92
CA LEU A 616 2.50 7.83 -12.60
C LEU A 616 1.26 8.19 -13.42
N GLU A 617 0.24 8.72 -12.74
CA GLU A 617 -0.95 9.31 -13.35
C GLU A 617 -1.11 10.76 -12.88
N VAL A 618 -1.52 11.64 -13.80
CA VAL A 618 -1.70 13.07 -13.55
C VAL A 618 -3.05 13.52 -14.08
N LYS A 619 -3.73 14.34 -13.29
CA LYS A 619 -4.96 15.00 -13.70
C LYS A 619 -4.93 16.47 -13.31
N GLU A 620 -5.19 17.31 -14.31
CA GLU A 620 -5.39 18.74 -14.13
C GLU A 620 -6.87 19.12 -14.28
N GLN A 621 -7.27 20.13 -13.52
CA GLN A 621 -8.60 20.71 -13.56
C GLN A 621 -8.57 22.19 -13.19
N THR A 622 -9.29 23.00 -13.97
CA THR A 622 -9.45 24.44 -13.69
C THR A 622 -10.44 24.65 -12.55
N VAL A 623 -10.07 25.52 -11.60
CA VAL A 623 -10.92 25.97 -10.50
C VAL A 623 -12.03 26.87 -11.07
N PRO A 624 -13.31 26.47 -11.00
CA PRO A 624 -14.39 27.14 -11.73
C PRO A 624 -14.86 28.45 -11.07
N MET A 625 -14.56 28.65 -9.80
CA MET A 625 -14.95 29.80 -8.99
C MET A 625 -13.92 30.07 -7.90
N ASP A 626 -14.02 31.19 -7.22
CA ASP A 626 -13.21 31.42 -6.02
C ASP A 626 -13.60 30.42 -4.93
N MET A 627 -12.62 29.72 -4.37
CA MET A 627 -12.85 28.65 -3.40
C MET A 627 -12.00 28.87 -2.15
N ASN A 628 -12.63 28.79 -0.98
CA ASN A 628 -11.91 28.72 0.30
C ASN A 628 -11.85 27.26 0.74
N VAL A 629 -10.74 26.59 0.44
CA VAL A 629 -10.53 25.16 0.72
C VAL A 629 -10.13 24.97 2.17
N MET A 630 -10.83 24.08 2.87
CA MET A 630 -10.63 23.77 4.27
C MET A 630 -9.89 22.45 4.49
N ALA A 631 -10.04 21.49 3.59
CA ALA A 631 -9.45 20.17 3.76
C ALA A 631 -9.23 19.42 2.45
N TYR A 632 -8.35 18.43 2.49
CA TYR A 632 -8.12 17.47 1.41
C TYR A 632 -8.27 16.03 1.87
N MET A 633 -8.54 15.16 0.91
CA MET A 633 -8.49 13.70 1.09
C MET A 633 -8.09 13.05 -0.24
N ALA A 634 -7.08 12.18 -0.20
CA ALA A 634 -6.68 11.36 -1.35
C ALA A 634 -7.37 10.01 -1.32
N HIS A 635 -7.79 9.52 -2.49
CA HIS A 635 -8.36 8.19 -2.62
C HIS A 635 -7.75 7.43 -3.81
N MET A 636 -7.19 6.27 -3.47
CA MET A 636 -6.71 5.22 -4.36
C MET A 636 -7.06 3.87 -3.72
N HIS A 637 -6.92 2.77 -4.45
CA HIS A 637 -7.03 1.41 -3.95
C HIS A 637 -5.65 0.83 -3.60
N VAL A 638 -5.52 -0.50 -3.63
CA VAL A 638 -4.39 -1.26 -3.05
C VAL A 638 -3.05 -1.02 -3.74
N ARG A 639 -3.06 -0.42 -4.94
CA ARG A 639 -1.84 -0.07 -5.68
C ARG A 639 -1.35 1.34 -5.41
N GLY A 640 -2.16 2.19 -4.79
CA GLY A 640 -1.75 3.54 -4.42
C GLY A 640 -0.47 3.52 -3.56
N LYS A 641 0.52 4.32 -3.95
CA LYS A 641 1.84 4.42 -3.30
C LYS A 641 2.14 5.84 -2.83
N ALA A 642 1.78 6.85 -3.61
CA ALA A 642 1.94 8.26 -3.24
C ALA A 642 0.88 9.14 -3.92
N PHE A 643 0.55 10.29 -3.32
CA PHE A 643 -0.42 11.25 -3.87
C PHE A 643 0.00 12.69 -3.58
N LYS A 644 -0.16 13.59 -4.55
CA LYS A 644 0.19 15.01 -4.41
C LYS A 644 -0.90 15.91 -4.95
N PHE A 645 -1.18 17.00 -4.24
CA PHE A 645 -2.07 18.09 -4.62
C PHE A 645 -1.24 19.35 -4.86
N GLU A 646 -1.44 19.97 -6.01
CA GLU A 646 -0.76 21.19 -6.41
C GLU A 646 -1.76 22.19 -6.99
N VAL A 647 -1.43 23.48 -6.90
CA VAL A 647 -2.18 24.53 -7.57
C VAL A 647 -1.27 25.54 -8.23
N THR A 648 -1.60 25.95 -9.45
CA THR A 648 -0.98 27.09 -10.12
C THR A 648 -2.03 28.20 -10.27
N PRO A 649 -1.93 29.29 -9.49
CA PRO A 649 -2.82 30.44 -9.64
C PRO A 649 -2.67 31.11 -11.01
N PRO A 650 -3.67 31.88 -11.49
CA PRO A 650 -3.55 32.63 -12.74
C PRO A 650 -2.34 33.58 -12.71
N GLY A 651 -1.38 33.36 -13.60
CA GLY A 651 -0.14 34.16 -13.67
C GLY A 651 0.83 33.94 -12.51
N GLY A 652 0.54 32.99 -11.61
CA GLY A 652 1.39 32.63 -10.47
C GLY A 652 2.29 31.42 -10.74
N GLN A 653 3.10 31.06 -9.73
CA GLN A 653 3.88 29.83 -9.73
C GLN A 653 3.09 28.69 -9.08
N SER A 654 3.46 27.44 -9.42
CA SER A 654 2.88 26.26 -8.79
C SER A 654 3.25 26.18 -7.31
N GLU A 655 2.27 25.84 -6.48
CA GLU A 655 2.39 25.63 -5.04
C GLU A 655 1.91 24.22 -4.69
N VAL A 656 2.60 23.57 -3.75
CA VAL A 656 2.16 22.28 -3.18
C VAL A 656 1.15 22.54 -2.09
N LEU A 657 -0.03 21.93 -2.22
CA LEU A 657 -1.11 22.02 -1.25
C LEU A 657 -1.04 20.91 -0.20
N LEU A 658 -0.74 19.69 -0.65
CA LEU A 658 -0.58 18.49 0.16
C LEU A 658 0.32 17.50 -0.60
N ASP A 659 1.31 16.92 0.08
CA ASP A 659 2.15 15.86 -0.45
C ASP A 659 2.07 14.64 0.47
N ILE A 660 1.70 13.49 -0.08
CA ILE A 660 1.56 12.20 0.61
C ILE A 660 2.55 11.23 -0.03
N PRO A 661 3.83 11.23 0.42
CA PRO A 661 4.86 10.36 -0.16
C PRO A 661 4.62 8.87 0.09
N ARG A 662 3.89 8.52 1.15
CA ARG A 662 3.67 7.12 1.59
C ARG A 662 2.19 6.84 1.78
N TYR A 663 1.44 6.84 0.68
CA TYR A 663 0.01 6.55 0.72
C TYR A 663 -0.24 5.10 1.17
N ASP A 664 -1.19 4.92 2.09
CA ASP A 664 -1.67 3.61 2.53
C ASP A 664 -3.18 3.53 2.33
N PHE A 665 -3.62 2.56 1.54
CA PHE A 665 -5.03 2.28 1.31
C PHE A 665 -5.82 2.09 2.62
N ASN A 666 -5.19 1.54 3.65
CA ASN A 666 -5.82 1.31 4.95
C ASN A 666 -6.11 2.62 5.72
N TRP A 667 -5.47 3.71 5.32
CA TRP A 667 -5.50 5.01 6.00
C TRP A 667 -5.77 6.14 5.00
N GLN A 668 -7.03 6.27 4.61
CA GLN A 668 -7.50 7.34 3.71
C GLN A 668 -7.77 8.62 4.50
N LEU A 669 -6.72 9.17 5.11
CA LEU A 669 -6.83 10.27 6.06
C LEU A 669 -7.36 11.55 5.40
N ARG A 670 -8.06 12.33 6.23
CA ARG A 670 -8.44 13.70 5.92
C ARG A 670 -7.38 14.65 6.50
N TYR A 671 -7.01 15.67 5.74
CA TYR A 671 -6.04 16.69 6.13
C TYR A 671 -6.73 18.03 6.24
N ASP A 672 -6.99 18.49 7.47
CA ASP A 672 -7.73 19.71 7.77
C ASP A 672 -6.76 20.88 7.97
N TYR A 673 -6.92 21.95 7.21
CA TYR A 673 -6.13 23.16 7.40
C TYR A 673 -6.51 23.87 8.70
N ALA A 674 -5.49 24.36 9.41
CA ALA A 674 -5.69 25.32 10.49
C ALA A 674 -6.26 26.66 9.99
N GLN A 675 -5.95 27.04 8.75
CA GLN A 675 -6.46 28.24 8.09
C GLN A 675 -6.88 27.90 6.64
N PRO A 676 -8.14 28.16 6.23
CA PRO A 676 -8.58 27.85 4.89
C PRO A 676 -7.69 28.47 3.80
N LYS A 677 -7.38 27.69 2.77
CA LYS A 677 -6.59 28.12 1.62
C LYS A 677 -7.51 28.71 0.54
N PHE A 678 -7.30 29.98 0.22
CA PHE A 678 -7.99 30.62 -0.90
C PHE A 678 -7.38 30.18 -2.24
N LEU A 679 -8.22 29.66 -3.13
CA LEU A 679 -7.90 29.33 -4.52
C LEU A 679 -8.70 30.26 -5.45
N PRO A 680 -8.05 31.19 -6.18
CA PRO A 680 -8.76 32.06 -7.10
C PRO A 680 -9.32 31.28 -8.29
N ARG A 681 -10.47 31.73 -8.80
CA ARG A 681 -11.04 31.25 -10.05
C ARG A 681 -9.99 31.25 -11.17
N GLY A 682 -9.99 30.19 -11.97
CA GLY A 682 -9.04 30.03 -13.07
C GLY A 682 -7.68 29.46 -12.65
N SER A 683 -7.45 29.22 -11.36
CA SER A 683 -6.30 28.42 -10.92
C SER A 683 -6.34 27.03 -11.55
N GLN A 684 -5.17 26.46 -11.84
CA GLN A 684 -5.02 25.09 -12.31
C GLN A 684 -4.66 24.21 -11.13
N VAL A 685 -5.58 23.35 -10.70
CA VAL A 685 -5.29 22.30 -9.73
C VAL A 685 -4.75 21.09 -10.46
N LYS A 686 -3.68 20.51 -9.94
CA LYS A 686 -3.06 19.29 -10.44
C LYS A 686 -3.01 18.27 -9.32
N ILE A 687 -3.51 17.07 -9.59
CA ILE A 687 -3.30 15.91 -8.73
C ILE A 687 -2.36 14.92 -9.43
N THR A 688 -1.43 14.35 -8.67
CA THR A 688 -0.47 13.36 -9.14
C THR A 688 -0.54 12.14 -8.24
N ALA A 689 -0.64 10.95 -8.83
CA ALA A 689 -0.69 9.68 -8.12
C ALA A 689 0.41 8.74 -8.63
N VAL A 690 0.98 7.95 -7.72
CA VAL A 690 1.94 6.88 -8.04
C VAL A 690 1.32 5.54 -7.65
N PHE A 691 1.40 4.57 -8.55
CA PHE A 691 0.86 3.23 -8.38
C PHE A 691 1.93 2.16 -8.51
N ASP A 692 1.88 1.16 -7.63
CA ASP A 692 2.67 -0.07 -7.71
C ASP A 692 1.80 -1.25 -8.15
N ASN A 693 1.87 -1.56 -9.44
CA ASN A 693 1.28 -2.73 -10.09
C ASN A 693 2.31 -3.84 -10.36
N SER A 694 3.44 -3.85 -9.65
CA SER A 694 4.46 -4.89 -9.74
C SER A 694 4.15 -6.09 -8.83
N GLU A 695 4.96 -7.14 -8.96
CA GLU A 695 4.99 -8.28 -8.02
C GLU A 695 5.52 -7.89 -6.63
N GLY A 696 6.20 -6.74 -6.52
CA GLY A 696 6.75 -6.23 -5.27
C GLY A 696 5.69 -5.75 -4.29
N ASN A 697 4.53 -5.27 -4.78
CA ASN A 697 3.42 -4.86 -3.92
C ASN A 697 2.68 -6.10 -3.38
N PRO A 698 2.79 -6.42 -2.08
CA PRO A 698 2.16 -7.62 -1.54
C PRO A 698 0.63 -7.54 -1.51
N ALA A 699 0.05 -6.34 -1.64
CA ALA A 699 -1.39 -6.14 -1.75
C ALA A 699 -1.92 -6.32 -3.19
N ASN A 700 -1.04 -6.46 -4.19
CA ASN A 700 -1.45 -6.57 -5.59
C ASN A 700 -2.10 -7.95 -5.85
N PRO A 701 -3.39 -8.00 -6.22
CA PRO A 701 -4.07 -9.27 -6.47
C PRO A 701 -3.61 -9.95 -7.76
N ASP A 702 -3.16 -9.17 -8.76
CA ASP A 702 -2.73 -9.68 -10.06
C ASP A 702 -1.83 -8.66 -10.78
N PRO A 703 -0.49 -8.81 -10.69
CA PRO A 703 0.48 -7.90 -11.30
C PRO A 703 0.59 -8.06 -12.81
N THR A 704 -0.02 -9.10 -13.40
CA THR A 704 0.10 -9.39 -14.83
C THR A 704 -0.90 -8.62 -15.69
N LYS A 705 -1.85 -7.92 -15.05
CA LYS A 705 -2.92 -7.18 -15.72
C LYS A 705 -2.65 -5.69 -15.78
N ASN A 706 -3.07 -5.09 -16.88
CA ASN A 706 -3.28 -3.64 -16.93
C ASN A 706 -4.52 -3.30 -16.11
N ILE A 707 -4.44 -2.24 -15.31
CA ILE A 707 -5.50 -1.83 -14.40
C ILE A 707 -6.11 -0.52 -14.87
N ARG A 708 -7.43 -0.42 -14.74
CA ARG A 708 -8.24 0.73 -15.15
C ARG A 708 -9.09 1.20 -13.99
N TRP A 709 -9.76 2.33 -14.21
CA TRP A 709 -10.76 2.83 -13.28
C TRP A 709 -11.83 1.78 -12.97
N GLY A 710 -12.12 1.56 -11.70
CA GLY A 710 -13.24 0.73 -11.27
C GLY A 710 -13.47 0.79 -9.77
N PRO A 711 -14.68 0.41 -9.31
CA PRO A 711 -15.10 0.56 -7.92
C PRO A 711 -14.56 -0.54 -7.01
N GLN A 712 -14.09 -1.67 -7.54
CA GLN A 712 -13.62 -2.76 -6.69
C GLN A 712 -12.19 -2.52 -6.23
N THR A 713 -11.85 -3.02 -5.05
CA THR A 713 -10.52 -2.91 -4.43
C THR A 713 -9.38 -3.46 -5.30
N GLN A 714 -9.70 -4.34 -6.25
CA GLN A 714 -8.75 -4.92 -7.22
C GLN A 714 -8.62 -4.10 -8.52
N ASP A 715 -9.60 -3.23 -8.81
CA ASP A 715 -9.49 -2.16 -9.80
C ASP A 715 -8.72 -0.99 -9.16
N GLU A 716 -8.72 0.18 -9.79
CA GLU A 716 -8.05 1.35 -9.20
C GLU A 716 -8.88 2.63 -9.35
N MET A 717 -8.60 3.61 -8.49
CA MET A 717 -9.13 4.96 -8.57
C MET A 717 -8.03 5.98 -8.34
N MET A 718 -8.24 7.18 -8.87
CA MET A 718 -7.40 8.35 -8.60
C MET A 718 -8.31 9.54 -8.37
N ILE A 719 -8.52 9.89 -7.10
CA ILE A 719 -9.41 10.99 -6.72
C ILE A 719 -8.71 11.88 -5.69
N GLY A 720 -8.68 13.18 -5.98
CA GLY A 720 -8.37 14.21 -5.00
C GLY A 720 -9.66 14.93 -4.59
N TYR A 721 -10.03 14.85 -3.31
CA TYR A 721 -11.15 15.58 -2.74
C TYR A 721 -10.72 16.91 -2.15
N PHE A 722 -11.56 17.92 -2.31
CA PHE A 722 -11.38 19.28 -1.79
C PHE A 722 -12.65 19.68 -1.04
N GLU A 723 -12.58 19.83 0.29
CA GLU A 723 -13.68 20.44 1.03
C GLU A 723 -13.50 21.96 1.04
N TYR A 724 -14.55 22.69 0.69
CA TYR A 724 -14.53 24.15 0.61
C TYR A 724 -15.86 24.73 1.06
N TYR A 725 -15.93 26.05 1.21
CA TYR A 725 -17.19 26.72 1.51
C TYR A 725 -17.47 27.91 0.59
N THR A 726 -18.75 28.24 0.46
CA THR A 726 -19.27 29.44 -0.21
C THR A 726 -20.11 30.25 0.78
N SER A 727 -20.30 31.55 0.54
CA SER A 727 -21.28 32.30 1.32
C SER A 727 -22.70 31.81 1.01
N ASN A 728 -23.59 31.84 2.00
CA ASN A 728 -25.01 31.49 1.80
C ASN A 728 -25.75 32.58 1.00
N GLU A 729 -25.28 33.83 1.06
CA GLU A 729 -25.86 34.95 0.31
C GLU A 729 -25.61 34.81 -1.20
N ASP A 730 -24.41 34.38 -1.61
CA ASP A 730 -24.06 34.18 -3.03
C ASP A 730 -24.85 33.04 -3.70
N VAL A 731 -25.34 32.08 -2.91
CA VAL A 731 -26.15 30.96 -3.42
C VAL A 731 -27.61 31.37 -3.62
N ALA A 732 -28.10 32.37 -2.89
CA ALA A 732 -29.46 32.90 -3.06
C ALA A 732 -29.60 33.83 -4.29
N ALA A 733 -28.47 34.32 -4.84
CA ALA A 733 -28.42 35.24 -5.97
C ALA A 733 -28.16 34.56 -7.34
N ARG A 734 -27.96 33.24 -7.36
CA ARG A 734 -27.82 32.41 -8.57
C ARG A 734 -29.04 31.51 -8.72
#